data_AF-A0A7Y2XI85-F1
#
_entry.id   AF-A0A7Y2XI85-F1
#
_cell.length_a   1.000
_cell.length_b   1.000
_cell.length_c   1.000
_cell.angle_alpha   90.00
_cell.angle_beta   90.00
_cell.angle_gamma   90.00
#
_symmetry.space_group_name_H-M   'P 1'
#
loop_
_entity.id
_entity.type
_entity.pdbx_description
1 polymer ?
#
loop_
_entity_poly.entity_id
_entity_poly.type
_entity_poly.pdbx_seq_one_letter_code
_entity_poly.pdbx_strand_id
1 'polypeptide(L)'
;MTKAPKLRSKTLIAACDLAARAIPPVWPLASSVAVNPFLGQTGETLADVGARLGRIAGTSVTMPRSWYEGKLADGTITDADLEAAIAASDVQTMTVADLRNAAKVEAAPMLSLPMVADLAADVSGRDWPGIIAERFGVWAAGYFDEGQALWAAPRGRGAYAAWRDVATHDLTPEIAGLKGFAQFVDDAPETAAAATARAAARLGLSEAMLETYFHQALLDFGGWSQVARYKLWEAELAGGSDDTITDFLAIRLVWEEALLTQYEDQIAPRWADARAGHAAPLEPSADLVIDALLQEAAERATQRGLAVTFAAPAPAARETRPALQAAFCIDVRSEVFRRALEATSNDVQTLGFAGFFGLTAAHKGFASDVVEKRLPVLLNPGITSVSGDASVSDADQTARFRARAKRAWGRFKLAAVSSFAFVEATGPIYAGKLVKDALNLSPNSAPNDPAPRLDPALDLETRIGAANTVLRAMSLTDNFARLIVIAGHGANVVNNPHASGLHCGACGGYSGEVNARLLAGLLNDRGVREGLVAKGIEIPADTHFVGALHDTTTDAITLYQNDHDHAAHAKDIAQAVDWFEQAGKATRAERSLRLPRAASDADIAIRARDWAETRPEWALAGCKAFVAAPRNRTSGKSLEGRAFL
;
A
#
# COMPACT_ATOMS: atom_id res chain seq x y z
N MET A 1 20.11 39.71 -23.11
CA MET A 1 19.55 38.35 -22.98
C MET A 1 20.35 37.39 -23.86
N THR A 2 21.34 36.72 -23.27
CA THR A 2 21.96 35.54 -23.87
C THR A 2 20.88 34.48 -24.03
N LYS A 3 20.61 34.02 -25.26
CA LYS A 3 19.67 32.90 -25.51
C LYS A 3 20.14 31.71 -24.67
N ALA A 4 19.30 31.24 -23.74
CA ALA A 4 19.54 29.98 -23.06
C ALA A 4 19.76 28.89 -24.12
N PRO A 5 20.77 28.01 -23.95
CA PRO A 5 21.03 26.95 -24.91
C PRO A 5 19.76 26.09 -25.06
N LYS A 6 19.34 25.85 -26.30
CA LYS A 6 18.17 25.00 -26.57
C LYS A 6 18.46 23.60 -26.04
N LEU A 7 17.68 23.15 -25.06
CA LEU A 7 17.71 21.77 -24.59
C LEU A 7 17.42 20.82 -25.74
N ARG A 8 18.21 19.75 -25.86
CA ARG A 8 17.96 18.71 -26.86
C ARG A 8 16.68 17.97 -26.46
N SER A 9 15.80 17.69 -27.41
CA SER A 9 14.54 16.98 -27.16
C SER A 9 14.75 15.65 -26.40
N LYS A 10 15.81 14.90 -26.73
CA LYS A 10 16.15 13.65 -26.00
C LYS A 10 16.47 13.88 -24.52
N THR A 11 17.24 14.92 -24.20
CA THR A 11 17.58 15.29 -22.81
C THR A 11 16.32 15.63 -22.02
N LEU A 12 15.42 16.41 -22.62
CA LEU A 12 14.17 16.80 -21.97
C LEU A 12 13.26 15.59 -21.71
N ILE A 13 13.08 14.70 -22.70
CA ILE A 13 12.27 13.49 -22.54
C ILE A 13 12.84 12.58 -21.44
N ALA A 14 14.16 12.38 -21.43
CA ALA A 14 14.82 11.59 -20.39
C ALA A 14 14.62 12.21 -18.99
N ALA A 15 14.71 13.54 -18.87
CA ALA A 15 14.46 14.22 -17.59
C ALA A 15 12.99 14.11 -17.13
N CYS A 16 12.03 14.17 -18.05
CA CYS A 16 10.61 13.94 -17.72
C CYS A 16 10.38 12.52 -17.20
N ASP A 17 10.96 11.50 -17.86
CA ASP A 17 10.84 10.10 -17.42
C ASP A 17 11.53 9.87 -16.07
N LEU A 18 12.71 10.44 -15.85
CA LEU A 18 13.41 10.38 -14.55
C LEU A 18 12.57 11.02 -13.43
N ALA A 19 12.01 12.21 -13.66
CA ALA A 19 11.14 12.87 -12.68
C ALA A 19 9.86 12.08 -12.41
N ALA A 20 9.27 11.48 -13.45
CA ALA A 20 8.12 10.59 -13.30
C ALA A 20 8.46 9.38 -12.43
N ARG A 21 9.61 8.74 -12.65
CA ARG A 21 10.07 7.56 -11.89
C ARG A 21 10.52 7.90 -10.47
N ALA A 22 10.88 9.15 -10.20
CA ALA A 22 11.22 9.63 -8.87
C ALA A 22 10.00 9.66 -7.93
N ILE A 23 8.79 9.79 -8.48
CA ILE A 23 7.53 9.71 -7.73
C ILE A 23 7.21 8.24 -7.42
N PRO A 24 6.89 7.86 -6.17
CA PRO A 24 6.38 6.53 -5.86
C PRO A 24 4.92 6.37 -6.32
N PRO A 25 4.50 5.20 -6.85
CA PRO A 25 3.10 4.94 -7.17
C PRO A 25 2.23 4.86 -5.91
N VAL A 26 0.94 5.18 -6.05
CA VAL A 26 -0.08 4.90 -5.01
C VAL A 26 -1.23 4.09 -5.61
N TRP A 27 -1.56 2.98 -4.98
CA TRP A 27 -2.67 2.12 -5.39
C TRP A 27 -4.01 2.69 -4.93
N PRO A 28 -5.10 2.44 -5.67
CA PRO A 28 -6.43 2.94 -5.33
C PRO A 28 -6.92 2.36 -4.00
N LEU A 29 -7.85 3.08 -3.34
CA LEU A 29 -8.43 2.68 -2.06
C LEU A 29 -9.09 1.30 -2.08
N ALA A 30 -9.56 0.81 -3.24
CA ALA A 30 -10.15 -0.52 -3.37
C ALA A 30 -9.12 -1.66 -3.23
N SER A 31 -7.83 -1.38 -3.44
CA SER A 31 -6.75 -2.37 -3.50
C SER A 31 -5.43 -1.76 -2.99
N SER A 32 -5.51 -1.04 -1.86
CA SER A 32 -4.38 -0.29 -1.33
C SER A 32 -3.29 -1.23 -0.84
N VAL A 33 -2.03 -0.90 -1.15
CA VAL A 33 -0.86 -1.62 -0.67
C VAL A 33 0.17 -0.61 -0.16
N ALA A 34 0.99 -1.03 0.80
CA ALA A 34 2.08 -0.22 1.31
C ALA A 34 3.19 -0.10 0.26
N VAL A 35 3.71 1.11 0.08
CA VAL A 35 4.75 1.44 -0.90
C VAL A 35 5.89 2.13 -0.17
N ASN A 36 7.13 1.81 -0.53
CA ASN A 36 8.27 2.58 -0.04
C ASN A 36 8.16 4.03 -0.53
N PRO A 37 8.05 5.05 0.35
CA PRO A 37 7.98 6.45 -0.08
C PRO A 37 9.23 6.90 -0.85
N PHE A 38 10.37 6.21 -0.68
CA PHE A 38 11.63 6.46 -1.37
C PHE A 38 11.86 5.51 -2.56
N LEU A 39 10.81 4.89 -3.12
CA LEU A 39 10.96 3.92 -4.22
C LEU A 39 11.78 4.49 -5.40
N GLY A 40 11.53 5.76 -5.74
CA GLY A 40 12.23 6.47 -6.82
C GLY A 40 13.68 6.84 -6.50
N GLN A 41 14.13 6.64 -5.25
CA GLN A 41 15.48 6.97 -4.76
C GLN A 41 16.19 5.75 -4.16
N THR A 42 15.75 4.53 -4.49
CA THR A 42 16.33 3.28 -3.95
C THR A 42 17.81 3.07 -4.27
N GLY A 43 18.37 3.82 -5.21
CA GLY A 43 19.81 3.82 -5.53
C GLY A 43 20.64 4.89 -4.80
N GLU A 44 20.03 5.71 -3.94
CA GLU A 44 20.67 6.83 -3.22
C GLU A 44 20.88 6.49 -1.74
N THR A 45 21.87 7.13 -1.09
CA THR A 45 22.02 7.04 0.36
C THR A 45 20.94 7.87 1.07
N LEU A 46 20.61 7.56 2.32
CA LEU A 46 19.60 8.31 3.06
C LEU A 46 19.93 9.82 3.16
N ALA A 47 21.22 10.17 3.28
CA ALA A 47 21.67 11.56 3.31
C ALA A 47 21.44 12.27 1.96
N ASP A 48 21.71 11.59 0.84
CA ASP A 48 21.46 12.13 -0.51
C ASP A 48 19.97 12.35 -0.77
N VAL A 49 19.13 11.38 -0.36
CA VAL A 49 17.66 11.51 -0.41
C VAL A 49 17.21 12.70 0.43
N GLY A 50 17.80 12.88 1.62
CA GLY A 50 17.56 14.04 2.47
C GLY A 50 17.95 15.37 1.80
N ALA A 51 19.08 15.42 1.08
CA ALA A 51 19.52 16.60 0.35
C ALA A 51 18.54 16.96 -0.78
N ARG A 52 18.09 15.94 -1.51
CA ARG A 52 17.11 16.05 -2.59
C ARG A 52 15.76 16.52 -2.07
N LEU A 53 15.15 15.79 -1.13
CA LEU A 53 13.82 16.08 -0.61
C LEU A 53 13.79 17.35 0.25
N GLY A 54 14.89 17.69 0.92
CA GLY A 54 15.09 18.98 1.55
C GLY A 54 15.00 20.13 0.54
N ARG A 55 15.71 20.01 -0.60
CA ARG A 55 15.71 21.02 -1.66
C ARG A 55 14.34 21.22 -2.32
N ILE A 56 13.60 20.15 -2.58
CA ILE A 56 12.37 20.22 -3.39
C ILE A 56 11.09 20.23 -2.59
N ALA A 57 11.10 19.76 -1.34
CA ALA A 57 9.91 19.63 -0.50
C ALA A 57 10.11 20.09 0.95
N GLY A 58 11.31 20.55 1.33
CA GLY A 58 11.60 20.97 2.71
C GLY A 58 11.36 19.87 3.74
N THR A 59 11.42 18.60 3.33
CA THR A 59 10.97 17.46 4.14
C THR A 59 12.15 16.69 4.70
N SER A 60 12.11 16.38 6.00
CA SER A 60 13.09 15.50 6.63
C SER A 60 12.85 14.03 6.28
N VAL A 61 13.93 13.26 6.16
CA VAL A 61 13.91 11.81 5.90
C VAL A 61 14.17 10.96 7.16
N THR A 62 14.42 11.63 8.29
CA THR A 62 14.71 11.04 9.60
C THR A 62 13.82 11.65 10.68
N MET A 63 13.78 11.00 11.85
CA MET A 63 13.11 11.55 13.03
C MET A 63 13.84 12.82 13.55
N PRO A 64 13.19 13.70 14.32
CA PRO A 64 13.88 14.82 14.99
C PRO A 64 15.00 14.32 15.91
N ARG A 65 16.05 15.14 16.12
CA ARG A 65 17.21 14.73 16.92
C ARG A 65 16.88 14.44 18.38
N SER A 66 15.90 15.14 18.94
CA SER A 66 15.31 14.87 20.25
C SER A 66 14.77 13.44 20.40
N TRP A 67 14.30 12.80 19.32
CA TRP A 67 13.90 11.40 19.38
C TRP A 67 15.11 10.47 19.56
N TYR A 68 16.19 10.70 18.81
CA TYR A 68 17.44 9.93 18.95
C TYR A 68 18.10 10.20 20.30
N GLU A 69 18.09 11.45 20.78
CA GLU A 69 18.59 11.82 22.10
C GLU A 69 17.86 11.07 23.21
N GLY A 70 16.52 11.01 23.14
CA GLY A 70 15.73 10.23 24.07
C GLY A 70 16.10 8.74 24.05
N LYS A 71 16.40 8.18 22.87
CA LYS A 71 16.85 6.79 22.71
C LYS A 71 18.28 6.53 23.18
N LEU A 72 19.14 7.54 23.12
CA LEU A 72 20.47 7.50 23.70
C LEU A 72 20.42 7.63 25.23
N ALA A 73 19.49 8.42 25.75
CA ALA A 73 19.29 8.66 27.17
C ALA A 73 18.65 7.45 27.88
N ASP A 74 17.67 6.78 27.23
CA ASP A 74 17.03 5.57 27.75
C ASP A 74 17.87 4.29 27.56
N GLY A 75 19.02 4.40 26.88
CA GLY A 75 19.95 3.30 26.63
C GLY A 75 19.52 2.34 25.52
N THR A 76 18.43 2.64 24.79
CA THR A 76 18.03 1.87 23.60
C THR A 76 19.15 1.88 22.55
N ILE A 77 19.71 3.07 22.27
CA ILE A 77 20.89 3.26 21.44
C ILE A 77 22.10 3.41 22.35
N THR A 78 23.15 2.64 22.07
CA THR A 78 24.39 2.59 22.86
C THR A 78 25.58 3.11 22.05
N ASP A 79 26.70 3.34 22.73
CA ASP A 79 27.95 3.74 22.06
C ASP A 79 28.39 2.73 21.00
N ALA A 80 28.25 1.43 21.28
CA ALA A 80 28.57 0.39 20.30
C ALA A 80 27.74 0.48 19.01
N ASP A 81 26.48 0.95 19.09
CA ASP A 81 25.65 1.16 17.90
C ASP A 81 26.12 2.37 17.10
N LEU A 82 26.52 3.45 17.78
CA LEU A 82 27.09 4.65 17.17
C LEU A 82 28.45 4.35 16.51
N GLU A 83 29.34 3.64 17.20
CA GLU A 83 30.63 3.19 16.67
C GLU A 83 30.44 2.36 15.40
N ALA A 84 29.49 1.41 15.43
CA ALA A 84 29.20 0.56 14.30
C ALA A 84 28.56 1.31 13.13
N ALA A 85 27.73 2.32 13.40
CA ALA A 85 27.17 3.20 12.37
C ALA A 85 28.27 4.03 11.68
N ILE A 86 29.17 4.65 12.46
CA ILE A 86 30.32 5.40 11.93
C ILE A 86 31.21 4.49 11.08
N ALA A 87 31.55 3.31 11.60
CA ALA A 87 32.43 2.36 10.91
C ALA A 87 31.84 1.82 9.59
N ALA A 88 30.52 1.80 9.45
CA ALA A 88 29.83 1.39 8.23
C ALA A 88 29.64 2.54 7.22
N SER A 89 30.00 3.77 7.60
CA SER A 89 29.91 4.96 6.75
C SER A 89 31.26 5.34 6.15
N ASP A 90 31.24 6.19 5.13
CA ASP A 90 32.46 6.79 4.55
C ASP A 90 33.00 7.99 5.37
N VAL A 91 32.39 8.30 6.52
CA VAL A 91 32.68 9.49 7.32
C VAL A 91 33.75 9.19 8.38
N GLN A 92 35.02 9.29 7.99
CA GLN A 92 36.15 8.89 8.86
C GLN A 92 36.46 9.84 10.03
N THR A 93 35.92 11.05 10.03
CA THR A 93 36.26 12.09 11.03
C THR A 93 35.30 12.18 12.21
N MET A 94 34.16 11.48 12.16
CA MET A 94 33.11 11.57 13.18
C MET A 94 33.42 10.65 14.36
N THR A 95 33.31 11.15 15.60
CA THR A 95 33.42 10.31 16.81
C THR A 95 32.06 10.08 17.47
N VAL A 96 31.98 9.08 18.36
CA VAL A 96 30.79 8.81 19.19
C VAL A 96 30.39 10.04 20.00
N ALA A 97 31.37 10.75 20.56
CA ALA A 97 31.13 11.95 21.35
C ALA A 97 30.51 13.07 20.49
N ASP A 98 30.94 13.20 19.25
CA ASP A 98 30.39 14.17 18.30
C ASP A 98 28.93 13.86 17.99
N LEU A 99 28.59 12.61 17.65
CA LEU A 99 27.20 12.21 17.38
C LEU A 99 26.29 12.40 18.61
N ARG A 100 26.77 12.06 19.82
CA ARG A 100 26.00 12.30 21.06
C ARG A 100 25.74 13.78 21.31
N ASN A 101 26.71 14.63 21.03
CA ASN A 101 26.55 16.07 21.20
C ASN A 101 25.64 16.65 20.12
N ALA A 102 25.77 16.20 18.87
CA ALA A 102 24.92 16.62 17.78
C ALA A 102 23.45 16.22 17.99
N ALA A 103 23.17 15.02 18.53
CA ALA A 103 21.81 14.58 18.85
C ALA A 103 21.07 15.51 19.85
N LYS A 104 21.79 16.32 20.64
CA LYS A 104 21.19 17.26 21.59
C LYS A 104 20.79 18.60 20.94
N VAL A 105 21.19 18.83 19.70
CA VAL A 105 20.99 20.10 18.99
C VAL A 105 20.20 19.80 17.72
N GLU A 106 18.94 20.23 17.69
CA GLU A 106 18.10 20.09 16.50
C GLU A 106 18.73 20.77 15.28
N ALA A 107 18.63 20.10 14.13
CA ALA A 107 19.06 20.66 12.86
C ALA A 107 18.17 21.84 12.47
N ALA A 108 18.73 22.77 11.69
CA ALA A 108 17.93 23.87 11.14
C ALA A 108 16.83 23.32 10.21
N PRO A 109 15.60 23.85 10.26
CA PRO A 109 14.55 23.44 9.34
C PRO A 109 14.99 23.62 7.88
N MET A 110 14.78 22.61 7.06
CA MET A 110 15.03 22.70 5.63
C MET A 110 13.91 23.51 4.95
N LEU A 111 14.29 24.37 4.02
CA LEU A 111 13.35 25.12 3.18
C LEU A 111 13.50 24.63 1.74
N SER A 112 12.37 24.33 1.09
CA SER A 112 12.37 24.05 -0.34
C SER A 112 12.71 25.29 -1.15
N LEU A 113 13.25 25.09 -2.35
CA LEU A 113 13.38 26.15 -3.34
C LEU A 113 11.98 26.62 -3.77
N PRO A 114 11.74 27.92 -3.92
CA PRO A 114 10.43 28.41 -4.37
C PRO A 114 10.25 28.15 -5.87
N MET A 115 9.04 27.79 -6.27
CA MET A 115 8.62 27.78 -7.67
C MET A 115 8.09 29.15 -8.10
N VAL A 116 7.87 29.34 -9.41
CA VAL A 116 7.32 30.61 -9.94
C VAL A 116 5.95 30.90 -9.33
N ALA A 117 5.13 29.87 -9.10
CA ALA A 117 3.85 30.04 -8.39
C ALA A 117 4.02 30.63 -6.98
N ASP A 118 4.99 30.16 -6.19
CA ASP A 118 5.25 30.70 -4.85
C ASP A 118 5.73 32.16 -4.92
N LEU A 119 6.67 32.43 -5.83
CA LEU A 119 7.19 33.79 -6.04
C LEU A 119 6.09 34.76 -6.50
N ALA A 120 5.22 34.31 -7.40
CA ALA A 120 4.07 35.08 -7.87
C ALA A 120 3.06 35.31 -6.74
N ALA A 121 2.87 34.34 -5.84
CA ALA A 121 1.97 34.46 -4.72
C ALA A 121 2.42 35.57 -3.76
N ASP A 122 3.71 35.59 -3.44
CA ASP A 122 4.30 36.60 -2.55
C ASP A 122 4.10 38.04 -3.05
N VAL A 123 4.33 38.28 -4.35
CA VAL A 123 4.25 39.65 -4.91
C VAL A 123 2.80 40.08 -5.22
N SER A 124 1.91 39.12 -5.48
CA SER A 124 0.53 39.41 -5.88
C SER A 124 -0.47 39.32 -4.74
N GLY A 125 -0.10 38.71 -3.60
CA GLY A 125 -0.99 38.43 -2.47
C GLY A 125 -2.07 37.38 -2.76
N ARG A 126 -1.90 36.61 -3.84
CA ARG A 126 -2.86 35.57 -4.28
C ARG A 126 -2.23 34.20 -4.09
N ASP A 127 -3.00 33.27 -3.55
CA ASP A 127 -2.54 31.89 -3.34
C ASP A 127 -2.50 31.09 -4.67
N TRP A 128 -1.54 31.42 -5.54
CA TRP A 128 -1.36 30.71 -6.81
C TRP A 128 -1.12 29.20 -6.62
N PRO A 129 -0.28 28.74 -5.67
CA PRO A 129 -0.15 27.30 -5.39
C PRO A 129 -1.49 26.64 -5.05
N GLY A 130 -2.28 27.24 -4.16
CA GLY A 130 -3.61 26.74 -3.79
C GLY A 130 -4.59 26.72 -4.96
N ILE A 131 -4.62 27.77 -5.78
CA ILE A 131 -5.46 27.83 -6.99
C ILE A 131 -5.05 26.73 -7.98
N ILE A 132 -3.76 26.55 -8.24
CA ILE A 132 -3.26 25.50 -9.14
C ILE A 132 -3.69 24.12 -8.62
N ALA A 133 -3.47 23.85 -7.33
CA ALA A 133 -3.83 22.58 -6.70
C ALA A 133 -5.34 22.31 -6.77
N GLU A 134 -6.17 23.32 -6.53
CA GLU A 134 -7.63 23.21 -6.57
C GLU A 134 -8.14 22.97 -8.00
N ARG A 135 -7.66 23.75 -8.97
CA ARG A 135 -8.04 23.62 -10.39
C ARG A 135 -7.59 22.31 -11.00
N PHE A 136 -6.35 21.92 -10.72
CA PHE A 136 -5.83 20.63 -11.14
C PHE A 136 -6.58 19.48 -10.47
N GLY A 137 -6.83 19.56 -9.16
CA GLY A 137 -7.51 18.51 -8.40
C GLY A 137 -8.95 18.27 -8.83
N VAL A 138 -9.72 19.33 -9.14
CA VAL A 138 -11.09 19.19 -9.67
C VAL A 138 -11.08 18.49 -11.03
N TRP A 139 -10.17 18.88 -11.92
CA TRP A 139 -10.02 18.21 -13.21
C TRP A 139 -9.57 16.75 -13.04
N ALA A 140 -8.54 16.48 -12.23
CA ALA A 140 -7.99 15.16 -12.01
C ALA A 140 -9.00 14.19 -11.38
N ALA A 141 -9.84 14.69 -10.45
CA ALA A 141 -10.93 13.89 -9.87
C ALA A 141 -11.95 13.44 -10.93
N GLY A 142 -12.31 14.33 -11.86
CA GLY A 142 -13.15 13.95 -13.01
C GLY A 142 -12.43 13.03 -13.99
N TYR A 143 -11.15 13.30 -14.28
CA TYR A 143 -10.34 12.51 -15.20
C TYR A 143 -10.13 11.09 -14.70
N PHE A 144 -9.91 10.87 -13.40
CA PHE A 144 -9.72 9.54 -12.83
C PHE A 144 -11.01 8.87 -12.34
N ASP A 145 -12.19 9.48 -12.53
CA ASP A 145 -13.44 8.85 -12.14
C ASP A 145 -13.65 7.51 -12.88
N GLU A 146 -13.94 6.46 -12.11
CA GLU A 146 -14.22 5.11 -12.59
C GLU A 146 -15.73 4.78 -12.50
N GLY A 147 -16.58 5.81 -12.53
CA GLY A 147 -18.04 5.68 -12.62
C GLY A 147 -18.81 6.08 -11.36
N GLN A 148 -18.24 6.93 -10.50
CA GLN A 148 -18.99 7.54 -9.39
C GLN A 148 -19.82 8.74 -9.87
N ALA A 149 -19.28 9.51 -10.82
CA ALA A 149 -19.97 10.68 -11.34
C ALA A 149 -21.17 10.26 -12.22
N LEU A 150 -22.27 11.03 -12.11
CA LEU A 150 -23.43 10.85 -13.01
C LEU A 150 -23.10 11.25 -14.46
N TRP A 151 -22.13 12.15 -14.64
CA TRP A 151 -21.63 12.59 -15.93
C TRP A 151 -20.13 12.29 -16.01
N ALA A 152 -19.74 11.42 -16.94
CA ALA A 152 -18.35 11.04 -17.14
C ALA A 152 -17.59 12.18 -17.83
N ALA A 153 -16.39 12.50 -17.32
CA ALA A 153 -15.50 13.45 -17.97
C ALA A 153 -14.93 12.86 -19.28
N PRO A 154 -14.78 13.67 -20.34
CA PRO A 154 -14.11 13.22 -21.55
C PRO A 154 -12.63 12.92 -21.26
N ARG A 155 -12.12 11.81 -21.81
CA ARG A 155 -10.73 11.36 -21.60
C ARG A 155 -9.73 11.98 -22.59
N GLY A 156 -10.21 12.60 -23.67
CA GLY A 156 -9.37 13.19 -24.72
C GLY A 156 -8.41 12.18 -25.39
N ARG A 157 -7.33 12.68 -25.99
CA ARG A 157 -6.23 11.86 -26.54
C ARG A 157 -5.14 11.52 -25.50
N GLY A 158 -5.26 12.05 -24.29
CA GLY A 158 -4.27 12.02 -23.22
C GLY A 158 -4.66 13.01 -22.13
N ALA A 159 -3.97 12.93 -20.99
CA ALA A 159 -4.25 13.78 -19.84
C ALA A 159 -4.05 15.27 -20.14
N TYR A 160 -2.97 15.64 -20.83
CA TYR A 160 -2.71 17.04 -21.19
C TYR A 160 -3.78 17.61 -22.13
N ALA A 161 -4.19 16.84 -23.15
CA ALA A 161 -5.24 17.26 -24.08
C ALA A 161 -6.60 17.42 -23.35
N ALA A 162 -6.97 16.47 -22.51
CA ALA A 162 -8.21 16.54 -21.72
C ALA A 162 -8.20 17.70 -20.72
N TRP A 163 -7.05 18.03 -20.13
CA TRP A 163 -6.90 19.19 -19.28
C TRP A 163 -7.05 20.49 -20.07
N ARG A 164 -6.41 20.62 -21.24
CA ARG A 164 -6.52 21.81 -22.10
C ARG A 164 -7.97 22.11 -22.46
N ASP A 165 -8.75 21.10 -22.86
CA ASP A 165 -10.17 21.26 -23.22
C ASP A 165 -10.98 21.90 -22.08
N VAL A 166 -10.63 21.62 -20.83
CA VAL A 166 -11.27 22.20 -19.64
C VAL A 166 -10.69 23.59 -19.34
N ALA A 167 -9.36 23.71 -19.34
CA ALA A 167 -8.66 24.93 -18.95
C ALA A 167 -8.90 26.11 -19.91
N THR A 168 -9.20 25.88 -21.18
CA THR A 168 -9.62 26.95 -22.13
C THR A 168 -10.99 27.53 -21.83
N HIS A 169 -11.79 26.88 -20.97
CA HIS A 169 -13.12 27.33 -20.57
C HIS A 169 -13.20 27.68 -19.07
N ASP A 170 -12.15 27.44 -18.30
CA ASP A 170 -12.11 27.76 -16.88
C ASP A 170 -11.68 29.21 -16.66
N LEU A 171 -12.63 30.06 -16.28
CA LEU A 171 -12.39 31.48 -15.99
C LEU A 171 -11.82 31.73 -14.59
N THR A 172 -11.74 30.71 -13.72
CA THR A 172 -11.24 30.86 -12.35
C THR A 172 -9.85 31.52 -12.28
N PRO A 173 -8.87 31.17 -13.14
CA PRO A 173 -7.54 31.79 -13.09
C PRO A 173 -7.60 33.29 -13.45
N GLU A 174 -8.44 33.66 -14.40
CA GLU A 174 -8.64 35.06 -14.83
C GLU A 174 -9.37 35.88 -13.77
N ILE A 175 -10.40 35.31 -13.14
CA ILE A 175 -11.11 35.88 -12.00
C ILE A 175 -10.14 36.08 -10.83
N ALA A 176 -9.28 35.10 -10.57
CA ALA A 176 -8.25 35.21 -9.56
C ALA A 176 -7.21 36.26 -9.91
N GLY A 177 -6.95 36.54 -11.20
CA GLY A 177 -6.14 37.67 -11.67
C GLY A 177 -5.01 37.32 -12.64
N LEU A 178 -4.93 36.09 -13.14
CA LEU A 178 -3.98 35.66 -14.18
C LEU A 178 -4.60 35.94 -15.54
N LYS A 179 -4.28 37.11 -16.12
CA LYS A 179 -4.99 37.66 -17.27
C LYS A 179 -4.73 36.85 -18.53
N GLY A 180 -5.81 36.48 -19.24
CA GLY A 180 -5.73 35.78 -20.52
C GLY A 180 -5.24 34.34 -20.42
N PHE A 181 -5.38 33.70 -19.25
CA PHE A 181 -4.91 32.33 -19.05
C PHE A 181 -5.59 31.34 -19.98
N ALA A 182 -6.90 31.47 -20.22
CA ALA A 182 -7.63 30.58 -21.11
C ALA A 182 -7.06 30.63 -22.54
N GLN A 183 -6.82 31.84 -23.05
CA GLN A 183 -6.18 32.02 -24.36
C GLN A 183 -4.73 31.52 -24.35
N PHE A 184 -3.98 31.71 -23.26
CA PHE A 184 -2.62 31.21 -23.14
C PHE A 184 -2.54 29.68 -23.27
N VAL A 185 -3.53 28.96 -22.72
CA VAL A 185 -3.66 27.50 -22.85
C VAL A 185 -4.13 27.08 -24.25
N ASP A 186 -5.02 27.86 -24.86
CA ASP A 186 -5.47 27.66 -26.25
C ASP A 186 -4.30 27.78 -27.24
N ASP A 187 -3.46 28.82 -27.07
CA ASP A 187 -2.24 29.07 -27.84
C ASP A 187 -1.09 28.09 -27.51
N ALA A 188 -1.27 27.21 -26.51
CA ALA A 188 -0.27 26.21 -26.15
C ALA A 188 -0.13 25.12 -27.21
N PRO A 189 1.08 24.54 -27.38
CA PRO A 189 1.26 23.39 -28.26
C PRO A 189 0.27 22.27 -27.93
N GLU A 190 -0.21 21.57 -28.96
CA GLU A 190 -1.21 20.50 -28.80
C GLU A 190 -0.69 19.27 -28.06
N THR A 191 0.63 19.06 -28.03
CA THR A 191 1.26 17.91 -27.38
C THR A 191 1.99 18.31 -26.10
N ALA A 192 1.92 17.45 -25.08
CA ALA A 192 2.59 17.67 -23.80
C ALA A 192 4.10 17.84 -23.94
N ALA A 193 4.74 17.05 -24.82
CA ALA A 193 6.17 17.15 -25.08
C ALA A 193 6.56 18.53 -25.66
N ALA A 194 5.77 19.07 -26.59
CA ALA A 194 6.03 20.39 -27.16
C ALA A 194 5.74 21.52 -26.15
N ALA A 195 4.69 21.38 -25.33
CA ALA A 195 4.37 22.31 -24.27
C ALA A 195 5.47 22.35 -23.19
N THR A 196 5.95 21.19 -22.76
CA THR A 196 7.09 21.06 -21.83
C THR A 196 8.33 21.74 -22.41
N ALA A 197 8.66 21.51 -23.69
CA ALA A 197 9.82 22.13 -24.31
C ALA A 197 9.71 23.66 -24.39
N ARG A 198 8.51 24.18 -24.70
CA ARG A 198 8.23 25.62 -24.72
C ARG A 198 8.37 26.22 -23.32
N ALA A 199 7.69 25.65 -22.33
CA ALA A 199 7.72 26.13 -20.95
C ALA A 199 9.13 26.06 -20.36
N ALA A 200 9.86 24.96 -20.54
CA ALA A 200 11.24 24.83 -20.07
C ALA A 200 12.16 25.91 -20.67
N ALA A 201 11.99 26.23 -21.95
CA ALA A 201 12.74 27.31 -22.61
C ALA A 201 12.37 28.69 -22.06
N ARG A 202 11.08 28.95 -21.82
CA ARG A 202 10.59 30.24 -21.29
C ARG A 202 10.98 30.47 -19.83
N LEU A 203 10.95 29.41 -19.01
CA LEU A 203 11.42 29.41 -17.62
C LEU A 203 12.94 29.55 -17.53
N GLY A 204 13.66 29.25 -18.61
CA GLY A 204 15.12 29.32 -18.67
C GLY A 204 15.78 28.15 -17.92
N LEU A 205 15.18 26.96 -17.99
CA LEU A 205 15.71 25.76 -17.36
C LEU A 205 16.93 25.25 -18.13
N SER A 206 18.00 24.95 -17.41
CA SER A 206 19.19 24.28 -17.94
C SER A 206 19.15 22.79 -17.63
N GLU A 207 20.01 21.99 -18.27
CA GLU A 207 20.08 20.54 -18.07
C GLU A 207 20.32 20.17 -16.59
N ALA A 208 21.20 20.90 -15.91
CA ALA A 208 21.50 20.69 -14.48
C ALA A 208 20.31 20.91 -13.55
N MET A 209 19.28 21.65 -14.00
CA MET A 209 18.12 21.97 -13.17
C MET A 209 16.97 20.97 -13.33
N LEU A 210 16.91 20.26 -14.47
CA LEU A 210 15.70 19.54 -14.87
C LEU A 210 15.30 18.49 -13.85
N GLU A 211 16.27 17.76 -13.31
CA GLU A 211 16.03 16.66 -12.38
C GLU A 211 15.28 17.12 -11.12
N THR A 212 15.75 18.17 -10.45
CA THR A 212 15.14 18.64 -9.21
C THR A 212 13.90 19.49 -9.48
N TYR A 213 13.89 20.32 -10.52
CA TYR A 213 12.74 21.17 -10.84
C TYR A 213 11.53 20.35 -11.31
N PHE A 214 11.72 19.35 -12.16
CA PHE A 214 10.62 18.50 -12.63
C PHE A 214 10.12 17.57 -11.53
N HIS A 215 11.01 17.06 -10.66
CA HIS A 215 10.59 16.28 -9.51
C HIS A 215 9.76 17.12 -8.54
N GLN A 216 10.18 18.36 -8.24
CA GLN A 216 9.40 19.31 -7.43
C GLN A 216 8.03 19.59 -8.03
N ALA A 217 7.98 19.90 -9.33
CA ALA A 217 6.74 20.17 -10.06
C ALA A 217 5.72 19.02 -9.95
N LEU A 218 6.19 17.76 -9.96
CA LEU A 218 5.33 16.59 -9.77
C LEU A 218 4.96 16.35 -8.31
N LEU A 219 5.87 16.58 -7.35
CA LEU A 219 5.59 16.45 -5.93
C LEU A 219 4.50 17.42 -5.46
N ASP A 220 4.45 18.62 -6.03
CA ASP A 220 3.44 19.64 -5.76
C ASP A 220 1.99 19.16 -5.98
N PHE A 221 1.76 18.26 -6.93
CA PHE A 221 0.44 17.65 -7.15
C PHE A 221 0.13 16.51 -6.19
N GLY A 222 1.07 16.14 -5.31
CA GLY A 222 0.89 15.16 -4.25
C GLY A 222 0.37 13.81 -4.75
N GLY A 223 -0.71 13.34 -4.12
CA GLY A 223 -1.31 12.03 -4.42
C GLY A 223 -1.73 11.85 -5.89
N TRP A 224 -2.02 12.92 -6.63
CA TRP A 224 -2.37 12.80 -8.04
C TRP A 224 -1.21 12.31 -8.90
N SER A 225 0.01 12.83 -8.66
CA SER A 225 1.21 12.34 -9.35
C SER A 225 1.49 10.88 -9.02
N GLN A 226 1.22 10.46 -7.77
CA GLN A 226 1.35 9.06 -7.38
C GLN A 226 0.32 8.16 -8.08
N VAL A 227 -0.91 8.63 -8.32
CA VAL A 227 -1.94 7.90 -9.09
C VAL A 227 -1.54 7.80 -10.56
N ALA A 228 -1.01 8.87 -11.15
CA ALA A 228 -0.47 8.83 -12.51
C ALA A 228 0.73 7.87 -12.62
N ARG A 229 1.63 7.86 -11.62
CA ARG A 229 2.73 6.90 -11.54
C ARG A 229 2.23 5.46 -11.44
N TYR A 230 1.13 5.23 -10.72
CA TYR A 230 0.48 3.93 -10.64
C TYR A 230 -0.02 3.45 -12.01
N LYS A 231 -0.60 4.34 -12.84
CA LYS A 231 -0.99 3.97 -14.22
C LYS A 231 0.21 3.59 -15.08
N LEU A 232 1.32 4.33 -15.00
CA LEU A 232 2.58 3.95 -15.64
C LEU A 232 3.09 2.58 -15.14
N TRP A 233 3.04 2.35 -13.83
CA TRP A 233 3.46 1.08 -13.23
C TRP A 233 2.65 -0.11 -13.78
N GLU A 234 1.32 0.02 -13.85
CA GLU A 234 0.47 -1.03 -14.42
C GLU A 234 0.75 -1.27 -15.91
N ALA A 235 0.97 -0.20 -16.68
CA ALA A 235 1.31 -0.33 -18.09
C ALA A 235 2.65 -1.04 -18.29
N GLU A 236 3.67 -0.69 -17.50
CA GLU A 236 5.01 -1.31 -17.53
C GLU A 236 4.95 -2.79 -17.21
N LEU A 237 4.18 -3.19 -16.20
CA LEU A 237 3.94 -4.60 -15.87
C LEU A 237 3.32 -5.38 -17.04
N ALA A 238 2.46 -4.73 -17.83
CA ALA A 238 1.85 -5.31 -19.02
C ALA A 238 2.72 -5.19 -20.28
N GLY A 239 3.96 -4.68 -20.17
CA GLY A 239 4.87 -4.48 -21.30
C GLY A 239 4.56 -3.25 -22.16
N GLY A 240 3.74 -2.33 -21.65
CA GLY A 240 3.40 -1.05 -22.27
C GLY A 240 4.00 0.15 -21.54
N SER A 241 3.43 1.34 -21.80
CA SER A 241 3.77 2.61 -21.14
C SER A 241 2.51 3.46 -21.00
N ASP A 242 2.52 4.39 -20.04
CA ASP A 242 1.45 5.37 -19.83
C ASP A 242 2.07 6.76 -19.61
N ASP A 243 1.62 7.75 -20.37
CA ASP A 243 2.21 9.09 -20.40
C ASP A 243 1.51 10.07 -19.42
N THR A 244 0.54 9.62 -18.62
CA THR A 244 -0.29 10.51 -17.78
C THR A 244 0.57 11.37 -16.83
N ILE A 245 1.62 10.81 -16.25
CA ILE A 245 2.48 11.54 -15.31
C ILE A 245 3.37 12.58 -16.01
N THR A 246 3.82 12.32 -17.23
CA THR A 246 4.60 13.32 -18.00
C THR A 246 3.68 14.40 -18.57
N ASP A 247 2.44 14.06 -18.89
CA ASP A 247 1.37 15.02 -19.17
C ASP A 247 1.09 15.93 -17.96
N PHE A 248 1.10 15.41 -16.74
CA PHE A 248 0.95 16.22 -15.51
C PHE A 248 2.08 17.23 -15.37
N LEU A 249 3.32 16.82 -15.61
CA LEU A 249 4.45 17.73 -15.63
C LEU A 249 4.24 18.86 -16.66
N ALA A 250 3.78 18.54 -17.88
CA ALA A 250 3.48 19.55 -18.89
C ALA A 250 2.42 20.55 -18.41
N ILE A 251 1.33 20.06 -17.79
CA ILE A 251 0.28 20.91 -17.20
C ILE A 251 0.88 21.85 -16.15
N ARG A 252 1.67 21.32 -15.21
CA ARG A 252 2.30 22.13 -14.15
C ARG A 252 3.21 23.21 -14.73
N LEU A 253 3.99 22.89 -15.76
CA LEU A 253 4.91 23.82 -16.41
C LEU A 253 4.20 24.91 -17.22
N VAL A 254 3.04 24.63 -17.81
CA VAL A 254 2.22 25.66 -18.48
C VAL A 254 1.73 26.71 -17.48
N TRP A 255 1.35 26.29 -16.27
CA TRP A 255 1.02 27.23 -15.18
C TRP A 255 2.20 28.10 -14.77
N GLU A 256 3.38 27.51 -14.57
CA GLU A 256 4.61 28.26 -14.26
C GLU A 256 4.96 29.26 -15.37
N GLU A 257 4.82 28.85 -16.63
CA GLU A 257 5.09 29.69 -17.80
C GLU A 257 4.17 30.91 -17.86
N ALA A 258 2.87 30.72 -17.61
CA ALA A 258 1.88 31.79 -17.58
C ALA A 258 2.15 32.78 -16.44
N LEU A 259 2.42 32.26 -15.24
CA LEU A 259 2.72 33.08 -14.06
C LEU A 259 4.01 33.87 -14.23
N LEU A 260 5.07 33.24 -14.77
CA LEU A 260 6.30 33.95 -15.08
C LEU A 260 6.02 35.08 -16.07
N THR A 261 5.24 34.81 -17.13
CA THR A 261 4.91 35.82 -18.14
C THR A 261 4.20 37.04 -17.58
N GLN A 262 3.35 36.86 -16.56
CA GLN A 262 2.64 37.98 -15.94
C GLN A 262 3.46 38.74 -14.88
N TYR A 263 4.28 38.02 -14.11
CA TYR A 263 4.94 38.58 -12.91
C TYR A 263 6.46 38.75 -13.05
N GLU A 264 7.06 38.45 -14.21
CA GLU A 264 8.52 38.43 -14.44
C GLU A 264 9.24 39.65 -13.85
N ASP A 265 8.76 40.86 -14.13
CA ASP A 265 9.39 42.11 -13.68
C ASP A 265 9.52 42.22 -12.15
N GLN A 266 8.66 41.53 -11.41
CA GLN A 266 8.62 41.56 -9.94
C GLN A 266 9.39 40.39 -9.31
N ILE A 267 9.51 39.26 -10.01
CA ILE A 267 10.06 38.01 -9.45
C ILE A 267 11.41 37.62 -10.05
N ALA A 268 11.86 38.26 -11.13
CA ALA A 268 13.05 37.85 -11.89
C ALA A 268 14.32 37.61 -11.04
N PRO A 269 14.67 38.46 -10.04
CA PRO A 269 15.83 38.20 -9.19
C PRO A 269 15.67 36.92 -8.36
N ARG A 270 14.52 36.78 -7.68
CA ARG A 270 14.21 35.61 -6.84
C ARG A 270 14.10 34.33 -7.66
N TRP A 271 13.58 34.43 -8.89
CA TRP A 271 13.55 33.30 -9.83
C TRP A 271 14.95 32.92 -10.29
N ALA A 272 15.84 33.89 -10.54
CA ALA A 272 17.23 33.59 -10.84
C ALA A 272 17.94 32.83 -9.70
N ASP A 273 17.67 33.20 -8.44
CA ASP A 273 18.18 32.50 -7.26
C ASP A 273 17.65 31.06 -7.16
N ALA A 274 16.34 30.86 -7.36
CA ALA A 274 15.74 29.52 -7.38
C ALA A 274 16.37 28.65 -8.48
N ARG A 275 16.57 29.19 -9.69
CA ARG A 275 17.25 28.47 -10.77
C ARG A 275 18.69 28.10 -10.42
N ALA A 276 19.43 29.00 -9.79
CA ALA A 276 20.79 28.72 -9.33
C ALA A 276 20.80 27.60 -8.28
N GLY A 277 19.82 27.57 -7.36
CA GLY A 277 19.64 26.50 -6.39
C GLY A 277 19.37 25.14 -7.05
N HIS A 278 18.52 25.11 -8.09
CA HIS A 278 18.26 23.87 -8.84
C HIS A 278 19.48 23.40 -9.64
N ALA A 279 20.29 24.32 -10.17
CA ALA A 279 21.49 24.00 -10.94
C ALA A 279 22.69 23.58 -10.07
N ALA A 280 22.66 23.87 -8.77
CA ALA A 280 23.72 23.51 -7.85
C ALA A 280 23.79 21.97 -7.68
N PRO A 281 24.99 21.38 -7.49
CA PRO A 281 25.13 19.96 -7.17
C PRO A 281 24.25 19.55 -5.97
N LEU A 282 23.69 18.35 -6.02
CA LEU A 282 23.00 17.73 -4.89
C LEU A 282 24.04 17.09 -3.98
N GLU A 283 24.38 17.75 -2.88
CA GLU A 283 25.30 17.24 -1.88
C GLU A 283 24.65 17.29 -0.50
N PRO A 284 24.76 16.22 0.32
CA PRO A 284 24.24 16.22 1.68
C PRO A 284 25.00 17.20 2.56
N SER A 285 24.27 17.94 3.39
CA SER A 285 24.87 18.79 4.43
C SER A 285 25.45 17.93 5.55
N ALA A 286 26.33 18.51 6.36
CA ALA A 286 26.86 17.84 7.55
C ALA A 286 25.73 17.38 8.51
N ASP A 287 24.65 18.16 8.62
CA ASP A 287 23.50 17.80 9.45
C ASP A 287 22.78 16.55 8.91
N LEU A 288 22.57 16.46 7.59
CA LEU A 288 21.94 15.29 6.97
C LEU A 288 22.80 14.02 7.13
N VAL A 289 24.13 14.17 7.05
CA VAL A 289 25.06 13.07 7.30
C VAL A 289 24.97 12.61 8.77
N ILE A 290 24.93 13.53 9.72
CA ILE A 290 24.74 13.22 11.14
C ILE A 290 23.40 12.50 11.37
N ASP A 291 22.32 13.00 10.78
CA ASP A 291 20.98 12.44 10.97
C ASP A 291 20.89 11.02 10.39
N ALA A 292 21.51 10.78 9.25
CA ALA A 292 21.62 9.45 8.66
C ALA A 292 22.42 8.49 9.56
N LEU A 293 23.53 8.95 10.18
CA LEU A 293 24.31 8.15 11.13
C LEU A 293 23.51 7.83 12.41
N LEU A 294 22.74 8.78 12.94
CA LEU A 294 21.86 8.55 14.09
C LEU A 294 20.74 7.53 13.75
N GLN A 295 20.18 7.61 12.54
CA GLN A 295 19.21 6.64 12.04
C GLN A 295 19.81 5.24 11.92
N GLU A 296 20.99 5.10 11.29
CA GLU A 296 21.71 3.83 11.18
C GLU A 296 22.01 3.22 12.57
N ALA A 297 22.40 4.04 13.54
CA ALA A 297 22.61 3.57 14.91
C ALA A 297 21.31 3.06 15.57
N ALA A 298 20.17 3.70 15.32
CA ALA A 298 18.87 3.24 15.80
C ALA A 298 18.46 1.89 15.17
N GLU A 299 18.78 1.69 13.90
CA GLU A 299 18.54 0.43 13.19
C GLU A 299 19.44 -0.69 13.72
N ARG A 300 20.72 -0.40 13.99
CA ARG A 300 21.65 -1.35 14.64
C ARG A 300 21.22 -1.74 16.04
N ALA A 301 20.74 -0.79 16.83
CA ALA A 301 20.16 -1.07 18.14
C ALA A 301 18.98 -2.06 18.03
N THR A 302 18.13 -1.89 17.00
CA THR A 302 17.03 -2.81 16.69
C THR A 302 17.55 -4.19 16.29
N GLN A 303 18.57 -4.27 15.42
CA GLN A 303 19.20 -5.52 15.00
C GLN A 303 19.82 -6.27 16.19
N ARG A 304 20.49 -5.56 17.11
CA ARG A 304 21.01 -6.15 18.35
C ARG A 304 19.90 -6.79 19.18
N GLY A 305 18.79 -6.07 19.39
CA GLY A 305 17.64 -6.60 20.14
C GLY A 305 17.09 -7.89 19.51
N LEU A 306 16.96 -7.91 18.18
CA LEU A 306 16.56 -9.12 17.43
C LEU A 306 17.58 -10.25 17.56
N ALA A 307 18.88 -9.95 17.51
CA ALA A 307 19.94 -10.93 17.67
C ALA A 307 19.87 -11.61 19.05
N VAL A 308 19.61 -10.85 20.12
CA VAL A 308 19.38 -11.41 21.47
C VAL A 308 18.16 -12.33 21.48
N THR A 309 17.03 -11.90 20.90
CA THR A 309 15.82 -12.74 20.79
C THR A 309 16.09 -14.03 20.03
N PHE A 310 16.84 -13.97 18.91
CA PHE A 310 17.16 -15.15 18.11
C PHE A 310 18.19 -16.07 18.76
N ALA A 311 19.10 -15.54 19.58
CA ALA A 311 20.07 -16.32 20.34
C ALA A 311 19.43 -17.12 21.50
N ALA A 312 18.25 -16.71 21.98
CA ALA A 312 17.54 -17.44 23.03
C ALA A 312 17.23 -18.90 22.58
N PRO A 313 17.33 -19.88 23.50
CA PRO A 313 17.07 -21.29 23.18
C PRO A 313 15.69 -21.49 22.56
N ALA A 314 15.63 -22.25 21.48
CA ALA A 314 14.36 -22.67 20.88
C ALA A 314 13.82 -23.91 21.60
N PRO A 315 12.49 -24.10 21.66
CA PRO A 315 11.90 -25.38 22.05
C PRO A 315 12.47 -26.54 21.22
N ALA A 316 12.58 -27.73 21.84
CA ALA A 316 13.03 -28.93 21.14
C ALA A 316 12.14 -29.24 19.93
N ALA A 317 12.75 -29.84 18.90
CA ALA A 317 12.02 -30.30 17.74
C ALA A 317 10.99 -31.36 18.17
N ARG A 318 9.79 -31.32 17.59
CA ARG A 318 8.73 -32.29 17.88
C ARG A 318 9.10 -33.65 17.30
N GLU A 319 8.93 -34.70 18.10
CA GLU A 319 9.19 -36.09 17.68
C GLU A 319 7.95 -36.78 17.09
N THR A 320 6.75 -36.26 17.35
CA THR A 320 5.48 -36.85 16.91
C THR A 320 4.83 -36.05 15.78
N ARG A 321 4.05 -36.76 14.93
CA ARG A 321 3.23 -36.16 13.88
C ARG A 321 2.21 -35.20 14.53
N PRO A 322 2.16 -33.92 14.14
CA PRO A 322 1.19 -32.97 14.69
C PRO A 322 -0.25 -33.34 14.33
N ALA A 323 -1.19 -33.03 15.22
CA ALA A 323 -2.62 -33.17 14.93
C ALA A 323 -3.09 -32.06 13.97
N LEU A 324 -2.56 -30.84 14.15
CA LEU A 324 -2.84 -29.66 13.34
C LEU A 324 -1.55 -28.99 12.87
N GLN A 325 -1.45 -28.76 11.57
CA GLN A 325 -0.54 -27.77 10.99
C GLN A 325 -1.36 -26.60 10.45
N ALA A 326 -0.99 -25.37 10.80
CA ALA A 326 -1.68 -24.17 10.31
C ALA A 326 -0.69 -23.21 9.63
N ALA A 327 -0.79 -23.09 8.32
CA ALA A 327 -0.02 -22.13 7.53
C ALA A 327 -0.78 -20.80 7.45
N PHE A 328 -0.25 -19.77 8.08
CA PHE A 328 -0.82 -18.43 8.09
C PHE A 328 -0.11 -17.50 7.10
N CYS A 329 -0.79 -16.43 6.71
CA CYS A 329 -0.12 -15.28 6.13
C CYS A 329 1.06 -14.84 7.01
N ILE A 330 2.18 -14.42 6.40
CA ILE A 330 3.34 -13.84 7.10
C ILE A 330 3.06 -12.54 7.85
N ASP A 331 1.85 -11.97 7.74
CA ASP A 331 1.44 -10.69 8.34
C ASP A 331 1.79 -10.60 9.83
N VAL A 332 2.27 -9.43 10.26
CA VAL A 332 2.70 -9.17 11.65
C VAL A 332 1.61 -9.41 12.69
N ARG A 333 0.34 -9.26 12.31
CA ARG A 333 -0.82 -9.52 13.18
C ARG A 333 -1.07 -11.02 13.34
N SER A 334 -0.71 -11.81 12.33
CA SER A 334 -0.76 -13.27 12.41
C SER A 334 0.39 -13.86 13.24
N GLU A 335 1.48 -13.12 13.47
CA GLU A 335 2.57 -13.55 14.37
C GLU A 335 2.07 -13.84 15.78
N VAL A 336 1.31 -12.90 16.37
CA VAL A 336 0.76 -13.03 17.72
C VAL A 336 -0.19 -14.23 17.80
N PHE A 337 -1.07 -14.37 16.80
CA PHE A 337 -2.02 -15.49 16.72
C PHE A 337 -1.31 -16.84 16.64
N ARG A 338 -0.29 -16.97 15.78
CA ARG A 338 0.49 -18.21 15.63
C ARG A 338 1.15 -18.62 16.94
N ARG A 339 1.75 -17.67 17.66
CA ARG A 339 2.37 -17.92 18.96
C ARG A 339 1.33 -18.37 19.99
N ALA A 340 0.19 -17.69 20.05
CA ALA A 340 -0.92 -18.06 20.94
C ALA A 340 -1.46 -19.46 20.61
N LEU A 341 -1.58 -19.80 19.33
CA LEU A 341 -2.08 -21.09 18.87
C LEU A 341 -1.16 -22.25 19.26
N GLU A 342 0.15 -22.11 19.04
CA GLU A 342 1.13 -23.12 19.47
C GLU A 342 1.21 -23.29 21.00
N ALA A 343 0.79 -22.27 21.77
CA ALA A 343 0.72 -22.37 23.22
C ALA A 343 -0.53 -23.13 23.73
N THR A 344 -1.53 -23.39 22.87
CA THR A 344 -2.74 -24.11 23.28
C THR A 344 -2.53 -25.63 23.37
N SER A 345 -1.62 -26.19 22.56
CA SER A 345 -1.29 -27.62 22.57
C SER A 345 0.06 -27.90 21.90
N ASN A 346 0.76 -28.92 22.40
CA ASN A 346 2.00 -29.42 21.79
C ASN A 346 1.74 -30.08 20.42
N ASP A 347 0.50 -30.46 20.11
CA ASP A 347 0.09 -31.10 18.86
C ASP A 347 -0.14 -30.12 17.70
N VAL A 348 0.06 -28.81 17.94
CA VAL A 348 -0.19 -27.75 16.95
C VAL A 348 1.11 -27.14 16.45
N GLN A 349 1.31 -27.12 15.14
CA GLN A 349 2.45 -26.49 14.48
C GLN A 349 1.99 -25.37 13.54
N THR A 350 2.66 -24.22 13.55
CA THR A 350 2.36 -23.14 12.60
C THR A 350 3.47 -22.94 11.58
N LEU A 351 3.06 -22.48 10.40
CA LEU A 351 3.94 -22.05 9.32
C LEU A 351 3.56 -20.64 8.88
N GLY A 352 4.50 -19.92 8.31
CA GLY A 352 4.31 -18.61 7.72
C GLY A 352 4.53 -18.67 6.23
N PHE A 353 3.63 -18.11 5.44
CA PHE A 353 3.83 -17.96 4.01
C PHE A 353 3.09 -16.73 3.49
N ALA A 354 3.53 -16.14 2.37
CA ALA A 354 2.86 -14.97 1.82
C ALA A 354 1.41 -15.32 1.45
N GLY A 355 0.44 -14.46 1.78
CA GLY A 355 -1.00 -14.79 1.74
C GLY A 355 -1.58 -15.15 0.36
N PHE A 356 -0.84 -14.95 -0.73
CA PHE A 356 -1.20 -15.45 -2.06
C PHE A 356 -0.89 -16.94 -2.26
N PHE A 357 -0.13 -17.54 -1.36
CA PHE A 357 0.22 -18.96 -1.34
C PHE A 357 0.80 -19.50 -2.66
N GLY A 358 1.54 -18.65 -3.39
CA GLY A 358 2.12 -19.02 -4.69
C GLY A 358 1.13 -19.01 -5.84
N LEU A 359 -0.15 -18.68 -5.59
CA LEU A 359 -1.20 -18.59 -6.59
C LEU A 359 -1.39 -17.13 -7.02
N THR A 360 -0.96 -16.81 -8.24
CA THR A 360 -1.13 -15.46 -8.83
C THR A 360 -2.51 -15.32 -9.48
N ALA A 361 -3.57 -15.33 -8.68
CA ALA A 361 -4.95 -15.43 -9.17
C ALA A 361 -5.59 -14.07 -9.51
N ALA A 362 -6.11 -13.96 -10.73
CA ALA A 362 -7.16 -12.99 -11.06
C ALA A 362 -8.53 -13.63 -10.76
N HIS A 363 -9.27 -13.09 -9.80
CA HIS A 363 -10.48 -13.70 -9.27
C HIS A 363 -11.73 -12.90 -9.62
N LYS A 364 -12.79 -13.58 -10.05
CA LYS A 364 -14.13 -13.01 -10.19
C LYS A 364 -15.03 -13.55 -9.07
N GLY A 365 -15.38 -12.67 -8.14
CA GLY A 365 -16.26 -12.97 -7.02
C GLY A 365 -17.68 -13.35 -7.43
N PHE A 366 -18.46 -13.89 -6.49
CA PHE A 366 -19.82 -14.32 -6.75
C PHE A 366 -20.72 -13.14 -7.15
N ALA A 367 -21.56 -13.31 -8.19
CA ALA A 367 -22.43 -12.25 -8.71
C ALA A 367 -21.71 -10.93 -9.08
N SER A 368 -20.41 -11.00 -9.37
CA SER A 368 -19.56 -9.86 -9.76
C SER A 368 -19.07 -10.01 -11.20
N ASP A 369 -18.83 -8.88 -11.85
CA ASP A 369 -18.10 -8.80 -13.13
C ASP A 369 -16.71 -8.19 -12.95
N VAL A 370 -16.40 -7.70 -11.75
CA VAL A 370 -15.10 -7.12 -11.40
C VAL A 370 -14.10 -8.27 -11.25
N VAL A 371 -12.93 -8.09 -11.86
CA VAL A 371 -11.79 -9.00 -11.74
C VAL A 371 -10.81 -8.42 -10.73
N GLU A 372 -10.66 -9.11 -9.61
CA GLU A 372 -9.77 -8.74 -8.52
C GLU A 372 -8.41 -9.41 -8.73
N LYS A 373 -7.34 -8.61 -8.81
CA LYS A 373 -5.96 -9.11 -8.86
C LYS A 373 -5.54 -9.52 -7.44
N ARG A 374 -5.90 -10.75 -7.02
CA ARG A 374 -5.57 -11.31 -5.70
C ARG A 374 -4.16 -11.90 -5.67
N LEU A 375 -3.16 -11.07 -6.00
CA LEU A 375 -1.75 -11.44 -6.12
C LEU A 375 -0.83 -10.26 -5.77
N PRO A 376 0.49 -10.48 -5.58
CA PRO A 376 1.42 -9.38 -5.35
C PRO A 376 1.39 -8.39 -6.52
N VAL A 377 1.31 -7.10 -6.21
CA VAL A 377 1.18 -6.02 -7.22
C VAL A 377 2.37 -5.88 -8.17
N LEU A 378 3.44 -6.64 -7.93
CA LEU A 378 4.65 -6.72 -8.76
C LEU A 378 4.55 -7.79 -9.85
N LEU A 379 3.48 -8.59 -9.87
CA LEU A 379 3.31 -9.74 -10.74
C LEU A 379 2.10 -9.59 -11.65
N ASN A 380 2.13 -10.28 -12.79
CA ASN A 380 0.94 -10.48 -13.63
C ASN A 380 0.18 -11.74 -13.18
N PRO A 381 -1.15 -11.79 -13.38
CA PRO A 381 -1.92 -12.99 -13.12
C PRO A 381 -1.42 -14.17 -13.96
N GLY A 382 -1.09 -15.27 -13.30
CA GLY A 382 -0.75 -16.55 -13.93
C GLY A 382 -1.93 -17.51 -14.05
N ILE A 383 -3.00 -17.28 -13.27
CA ILE A 383 -4.21 -18.10 -13.27
C ILE A 383 -5.46 -17.22 -13.09
N THR A 384 -6.60 -17.72 -13.55
CA THR A 384 -7.92 -17.09 -13.38
C THR A 384 -8.84 -17.99 -12.56
N SER A 385 -9.72 -17.39 -11.76
CA SER A 385 -10.67 -18.12 -10.92
C SER A 385 -12.02 -17.41 -10.81
N VAL A 386 -13.06 -18.19 -10.51
CA VAL A 386 -14.42 -17.71 -10.29
C VAL A 386 -15.00 -18.35 -9.03
N SER A 387 -15.93 -17.67 -8.37
CA SER A 387 -16.68 -18.24 -7.24
C SER A 387 -17.88 -19.05 -7.72
N GLY A 388 -17.95 -20.32 -7.33
CA GLY A 388 -19.05 -21.23 -7.65
C GLY A 388 -19.02 -21.83 -9.06
N ASP A 389 -20.03 -22.63 -9.36
CA ASP A 389 -20.21 -23.32 -10.64
C ASP A 389 -21.64 -23.16 -11.20
N ALA A 390 -22.00 -23.95 -12.21
CA ALA A 390 -23.32 -23.89 -12.83
C ALA A 390 -24.47 -24.21 -11.84
N SER A 391 -24.22 -24.92 -10.74
CA SER A 391 -25.24 -25.27 -9.74
C SER A 391 -25.75 -24.06 -8.95
N VAL A 392 -24.96 -22.98 -8.88
CA VAL A 392 -25.33 -21.74 -8.19
C VAL A 392 -25.82 -20.64 -9.13
N SER A 393 -26.07 -20.95 -10.40
CA SER A 393 -26.47 -19.97 -11.44
C SER A 393 -27.72 -19.17 -11.07
N ASP A 394 -28.77 -19.81 -10.54
CA ASP A 394 -30.00 -19.12 -10.16
C ASP A 394 -29.79 -18.17 -8.96
N ALA A 395 -28.95 -18.59 -8.02
CA ALA A 395 -28.56 -17.78 -6.86
C ALA A 395 -27.71 -16.58 -7.29
N ASP A 396 -26.79 -16.77 -8.25
CA ASP A 396 -25.96 -15.72 -8.85
C ASP A 396 -26.85 -14.67 -9.53
N GLN A 397 -27.78 -15.08 -10.40
CA GLN A 397 -28.70 -14.15 -11.07
C GLN A 397 -29.55 -13.37 -10.08
N THR A 398 -30.07 -14.05 -9.05
CA THR A 398 -30.86 -13.40 -7.99
C THR A 398 -30.03 -12.35 -7.24
N ALA A 399 -28.78 -12.68 -6.89
CA ALA A 399 -27.87 -11.74 -6.24
C ALA A 399 -27.55 -10.53 -7.15
N ARG A 400 -27.31 -10.77 -8.45
CA ARG A 400 -27.11 -9.70 -9.45
C ARG A 400 -28.30 -8.77 -9.55
N PHE A 401 -29.53 -9.30 -9.57
CA PHE A 401 -30.74 -8.47 -9.60
C PHE A 401 -30.87 -7.61 -8.35
N ARG A 402 -30.62 -8.16 -7.15
CA ARG A 402 -30.60 -7.39 -5.90
C ARG A 402 -29.54 -6.29 -5.92
N ALA A 403 -28.33 -6.60 -6.40
CA ALA A 403 -27.26 -5.62 -6.51
C ALA A 403 -27.61 -4.48 -7.49
N ARG A 404 -28.20 -4.80 -8.65
CA ARG A 404 -28.69 -3.80 -9.61
C ARG A 404 -29.78 -2.92 -9.01
N ALA A 405 -30.75 -3.50 -8.30
CA ALA A 405 -31.81 -2.74 -7.61
C ALA A 405 -31.23 -1.79 -6.56
N LYS A 406 -30.26 -2.26 -5.75
CA LYS A 406 -29.55 -1.42 -4.76
C LYS A 406 -28.81 -0.26 -5.44
N ARG A 407 -28.10 -0.52 -6.55
CA ARG A 407 -27.43 0.53 -7.33
C ARG A 407 -28.42 1.54 -7.93
N ALA A 408 -29.54 1.07 -8.48
CA ALA A 408 -30.60 1.95 -8.99
C ALA A 408 -31.17 2.84 -7.90
N TRP A 409 -31.45 2.29 -6.72
CA TRP A 409 -31.88 3.05 -5.53
C TRP A 409 -30.84 4.08 -5.08
N GLY A 410 -29.55 3.71 -5.08
CA GLY A 410 -28.46 4.63 -4.78
C GLY A 410 -28.37 5.79 -5.77
N ARG A 411 -28.47 5.52 -7.08
CA ARG A 411 -28.49 6.57 -8.11
C ARG A 411 -29.70 7.48 -7.99
N PHE A 412 -30.87 6.92 -7.64
CA PHE A 412 -32.06 7.72 -7.37
C PHE A 412 -31.86 8.65 -6.17
N LYS A 413 -31.25 8.19 -5.08
CA LYS A 413 -30.90 9.06 -3.92
C LYS A 413 -29.99 10.23 -4.31
N LEU A 414 -29.06 10.01 -5.25
CA LEU A 414 -28.05 11.00 -5.64
C LEU A 414 -28.47 11.91 -6.80
N ALA A 415 -29.56 11.58 -7.51
CA ALA A 415 -30.01 12.38 -8.64
C ALA A 415 -30.54 13.75 -8.18
N ALA A 416 -30.21 14.80 -8.96
CA ALA A 416 -30.50 16.20 -8.62
C ALA A 416 -31.98 16.48 -8.34
N VAL A 417 -32.89 15.76 -9.00
CA VAL A 417 -34.35 15.96 -8.89
C VAL A 417 -34.95 15.26 -7.66
N SER A 418 -34.32 14.21 -7.16
CA SER A 418 -34.88 13.33 -6.12
C SER A 418 -34.15 13.41 -4.78
N SER A 419 -32.93 13.95 -4.71
CA SER A 419 -32.11 13.93 -3.49
C SER A 419 -32.81 14.58 -2.28
N PHE A 420 -33.38 15.78 -2.43
CA PHE A 420 -34.07 16.48 -1.35
C PHE A 420 -35.36 15.78 -0.92
N ALA A 421 -36.25 15.49 -1.88
CA ALA A 421 -37.51 14.81 -1.61
C ALA A 421 -37.29 13.41 -0.98
N PHE A 422 -36.22 12.72 -1.38
CA PHE A 422 -35.84 11.43 -0.82
C PHE A 422 -35.46 11.53 0.66
N VAL A 423 -34.65 12.52 1.03
CA VAL A 423 -34.23 12.72 2.43
C VAL A 423 -35.44 13.04 3.31
N GLU A 424 -36.35 13.91 2.85
CA GLU A 424 -37.56 14.26 3.59
C GLU A 424 -38.51 13.06 3.78
N ALA A 425 -38.77 12.29 2.71
CA ALA A 425 -39.73 11.20 2.76
C ALA A 425 -39.21 9.94 3.46
N THR A 426 -37.91 9.62 3.30
CA THR A 426 -37.35 8.35 3.78
C THR A 426 -36.45 8.50 5.02
N GLY A 427 -36.07 9.73 5.38
CA GLY A 427 -35.22 10.03 6.53
C GLY A 427 -35.63 9.33 7.83
N PRO A 428 -36.91 9.39 8.27
CA PRO A 428 -37.36 8.73 9.50
C PRO A 428 -37.14 7.21 9.52
N ILE A 429 -37.18 6.55 8.36
CA ILE A 429 -36.97 5.09 8.23
C ILE A 429 -35.51 4.73 8.58
N TYR A 430 -34.56 5.63 8.35
CA TYR A 430 -33.16 5.40 8.68
C TYR A 430 -32.84 5.52 10.18
N ALA A 431 -33.73 6.10 11.00
CA ALA A 431 -33.47 6.28 12.43
C ALA A 431 -33.18 4.95 13.14
N GLY A 432 -33.96 3.90 12.86
CA GLY A 432 -33.72 2.57 13.44
C GLY A 432 -32.40 1.95 12.99
N LYS A 433 -32.01 2.17 11.72
CA LYS A 433 -30.70 1.75 11.22
C LYS A 433 -29.58 2.49 11.94
N LEU A 434 -29.69 3.82 12.10
CA LEU A 434 -28.69 4.63 12.79
C LEU A 434 -28.53 4.21 14.26
N VAL A 435 -29.64 3.90 14.95
CA VAL A 435 -29.58 3.36 16.33
C VAL A 435 -28.88 2.01 16.35
N LYS A 436 -29.21 1.11 15.42
CA LYS A 436 -28.56 -0.21 15.32
C LYS A 436 -27.07 -0.10 15.07
N ASP A 437 -26.67 0.77 14.14
CA ASP A 437 -25.26 1.02 13.80
C ASP A 437 -24.53 1.69 14.98
N ALA A 438 -25.14 2.67 15.66
CA ALA A 438 -24.57 3.34 16.83
C ALA A 438 -24.40 2.41 18.05
N LEU A 439 -25.20 1.34 18.14
CA LEU A 439 -25.10 0.31 19.18
C LEU A 439 -24.24 -0.90 18.75
N ASN A 440 -23.55 -0.84 17.61
CA ASN A 440 -22.69 -1.91 17.08
C ASN A 440 -23.42 -3.25 16.88
N LEU A 441 -24.74 -3.20 16.60
CA LEU A 441 -25.60 -4.38 16.45
C LEU A 441 -25.68 -4.90 15.01
N SER A 442 -25.09 -4.18 14.06
CA SER A 442 -25.03 -4.61 12.66
C SER A 442 -24.04 -5.77 12.49
N PRO A 443 -24.43 -6.85 11.78
CA PRO A 443 -23.55 -7.98 11.57
C PRO A 443 -22.36 -7.55 10.72
N ASN A 444 -21.17 -8.02 11.10
CA ASN A 444 -19.95 -7.87 10.34
C ASN A 444 -19.40 -9.28 10.08
N SER A 445 -19.92 -9.93 9.04
CA SER A 445 -19.65 -11.32 8.73
C SER A 445 -18.46 -11.45 7.78
N ALA A 446 -17.66 -12.49 7.98
CA ALA A 446 -16.59 -12.85 7.05
C ALA A 446 -17.15 -13.13 5.63
N PRO A 447 -16.35 -12.91 4.58
CA PRO A 447 -16.68 -13.34 3.22
C PRO A 447 -17.03 -14.83 3.18
N ASN A 448 -18.16 -15.17 2.55
CA ASN A 448 -18.65 -16.54 2.46
C ASN A 448 -19.23 -16.82 1.07
N ASP A 449 -18.55 -16.34 0.03
CA ASP A 449 -18.86 -16.67 -1.35
C ASP A 449 -18.75 -18.20 -1.56
N PRO A 450 -19.48 -18.77 -2.54
CA PRO A 450 -19.29 -20.15 -2.97
C PRO A 450 -17.81 -20.47 -3.25
N ALA A 451 -17.45 -21.76 -3.13
CA ALA A 451 -16.08 -22.23 -3.30
C ALA A 451 -15.43 -21.66 -4.59
N PRO A 452 -14.25 -21.03 -4.50
CA PRO A 452 -13.54 -20.57 -5.68
C PRO A 452 -12.99 -21.76 -6.44
N ARG A 453 -13.03 -21.67 -7.78
CA ARG A 453 -12.44 -22.67 -8.67
C ARG A 453 -11.65 -21.99 -9.77
N LEU A 454 -10.66 -22.70 -10.29
CA LEU A 454 -9.90 -22.27 -11.47
C LEU A 454 -10.79 -22.32 -12.70
N ASP A 455 -10.78 -21.24 -13.49
CA ASP A 455 -11.57 -21.13 -14.72
C ASP A 455 -10.78 -20.35 -15.78
N PRO A 456 -10.29 -21.00 -16.85
CA PRO A 456 -10.49 -22.42 -17.15
C PRO A 456 -9.74 -23.33 -16.18
N ALA A 457 -10.19 -24.58 -16.08
CA ALA A 457 -9.47 -25.60 -15.31
C ALA A 457 -8.07 -25.84 -15.90
N LEU A 458 -7.06 -25.92 -15.02
CA LEU A 458 -5.69 -26.24 -15.42
C LEU A 458 -5.55 -27.75 -15.68
N ASP A 459 -4.68 -28.11 -16.63
CA ASP A 459 -4.31 -29.49 -16.86
C ASP A 459 -3.60 -30.10 -15.63
N LEU A 460 -3.57 -31.43 -15.55
CA LEU A 460 -3.05 -32.13 -14.38
C LEU A 460 -1.55 -31.86 -14.16
N GLU A 461 -0.74 -31.77 -15.21
CA GLU A 461 0.71 -31.55 -15.07
C GLU A 461 0.99 -30.16 -14.49
N THR A 462 0.30 -29.14 -14.98
CA THR A 462 0.37 -27.77 -14.45
C THR A 462 -0.05 -27.73 -12.98
N ARG A 463 -1.13 -28.43 -12.61
CA ARG A 463 -1.59 -28.53 -11.21
C ARG A 463 -0.57 -29.21 -10.29
N ILE A 464 0.05 -30.31 -10.73
CA ILE A 464 1.14 -30.98 -9.99
C ILE A 464 2.34 -30.05 -9.83
N GLY A 465 2.72 -29.35 -10.91
CA GLY A 465 3.83 -28.38 -10.90
C GLY A 465 3.60 -27.24 -9.91
N ALA A 466 2.40 -26.66 -9.91
CA ALA A 466 2.00 -25.63 -8.96
C ALA A 466 2.04 -26.14 -7.50
N ALA A 467 1.43 -27.30 -7.22
CA ALA A 467 1.42 -27.89 -5.88
C ALA A 467 2.85 -28.19 -5.37
N ASN A 468 3.71 -28.78 -6.21
CA ASN A 468 5.10 -29.05 -5.87
C ASN A 468 5.87 -27.76 -5.56
N THR A 469 5.67 -26.71 -6.36
CA THR A 469 6.34 -25.42 -6.19
C THR A 469 5.94 -24.77 -4.86
N VAL A 470 4.63 -24.73 -4.58
CA VAL A 470 4.09 -24.14 -3.35
C VAL A 470 4.54 -24.89 -2.11
N LEU A 471 4.41 -26.22 -2.07
CA LEU A 471 4.82 -27.03 -0.91
C LEU A 471 6.30 -26.89 -0.59
N ARG A 472 7.16 -26.85 -1.62
CA ARG A 472 8.60 -26.60 -1.45
C ARG A 472 8.90 -25.19 -0.97
N ALA A 473 8.22 -24.18 -1.53
CA ALA A 473 8.39 -22.80 -1.08
C ALA A 473 7.96 -22.61 0.39
N MET A 474 6.91 -23.32 0.83
CA MET A 474 6.45 -23.36 2.22
C MET A 474 7.33 -24.20 3.15
N SER A 475 8.31 -24.93 2.61
CA SER A 475 9.06 -25.97 3.35
C SER A 475 8.15 -27.01 4.02
N LEU A 476 7.01 -27.32 3.41
CA LEU A 476 6.04 -28.30 3.87
C LEU A 476 6.05 -29.49 2.90
N THR A 477 7.10 -30.30 3.00
CA THR A 477 7.35 -31.43 2.07
C THR A 477 7.27 -32.80 2.72
N ASP A 478 7.23 -32.86 4.05
CA ASP A 478 7.16 -34.06 4.87
C ASP A 478 6.41 -33.79 6.18
N ASN A 479 6.24 -34.82 7.01
CA ASN A 479 5.60 -34.77 8.33
C ASN A 479 4.26 -34.00 8.34
N PHE A 480 3.43 -34.23 7.31
CA PHE A 480 2.11 -33.62 7.17
C PHE A 480 1.21 -34.01 8.33
N ALA A 481 0.57 -33.03 8.97
CA ALA A 481 -0.44 -33.26 10.00
C ALA A 481 -1.66 -34.01 9.46
N ARG A 482 -2.52 -34.50 10.36
CA ARG A 482 -3.80 -35.09 9.96
C ARG A 482 -4.75 -34.03 9.39
N LEU A 483 -4.76 -32.84 10.00
CA LEU A 483 -5.47 -31.66 9.52
C LEU A 483 -4.47 -30.53 9.22
N ILE A 484 -4.56 -29.95 8.02
CA ILE A 484 -3.76 -28.80 7.62
C ILE A 484 -4.69 -27.63 7.27
N VAL A 485 -4.53 -26.52 7.99
CA VAL A 485 -5.29 -25.29 7.74
C VAL A 485 -4.41 -24.30 7.00
N ILE A 486 -4.91 -23.77 5.89
CA ILE A 486 -4.25 -22.69 5.13
C ILE A 486 -5.06 -21.43 5.40
N ALA A 487 -4.51 -20.51 6.19
CA ALA A 487 -5.20 -19.31 6.65
C ALA A 487 -4.63 -18.06 5.96
N GLY A 488 -5.32 -17.61 4.91
CA GLY A 488 -5.15 -16.23 4.45
C GLY A 488 -5.67 -15.26 5.50
N HIS A 489 -5.24 -14.01 5.49
CA HIS A 489 -5.81 -13.01 6.40
C HIS A 489 -6.66 -11.98 5.67
N GLY A 490 -7.54 -11.35 6.43
CA GLY A 490 -8.34 -10.22 6.03
C GLY A 490 -8.68 -9.39 7.26
N ALA A 491 -9.58 -8.44 7.08
CA ALA A 491 -10.00 -7.55 8.15
C ALA A 491 -11.46 -7.20 7.92
N ASN A 492 -12.28 -7.31 8.95
CA ASN A 492 -13.65 -6.85 8.88
C ASN A 492 -13.76 -5.48 9.55
N VAL A 493 -14.27 -4.49 8.82
CA VAL A 493 -14.43 -3.10 9.30
C VAL A 493 -15.72 -2.49 8.78
N VAL A 494 -16.31 -1.58 9.56
CA VAL A 494 -17.50 -0.83 9.17
C VAL A 494 -17.08 0.59 8.80
N ASN A 495 -17.49 1.06 7.61
CA ASN A 495 -17.33 2.46 7.17
C ASN A 495 -15.87 2.96 7.13
N ASN A 496 -14.94 2.16 6.63
CA ASN A 496 -13.54 2.56 6.50
C ASN A 496 -13.12 2.71 5.02
N PRO A 497 -12.81 3.93 4.53
CA PRO A 497 -12.34 4.13 3.16
C PRO A 497 -10.97 3.49 2.88
N HIS A 498 -10.21 3.11 3.92
CA HIS A 498 -8.92 2.44 3.84
C HIS A 498 -8.99 0.95 4.19
N ALA A 499 -10.17 0.32 4.10
CA ALA A 499 -10.36 -1.10 4.45
C ALA A 499 -9.35 -2.05 3.78
N SER A 500 -9.02 -1.81 2.50
CA SER A 500 -8.03 -2.61 1.77
C SER A 500 -6.62 -2.57 2.38
N GLY A 501 -6.25 -1.46 3.05
CA GLY A 501 -4.98 -1.35 3.77
C GLY A 501 -4.88 -2.25 5.01
N LEU A 502 -6.01 -2.81 5.47
CA LEU A 502 -6.05 -3.83 6.53
C LEU A 502 -6.06 -5.26 5.99
N HIS A 503 -6.35 -5.43 4.69
CA HIS A 503 -6.28 -6.72 4.02
C HIS A 503 -4.83 -7.12 3.69
N CYS A 504 -4.66 -8.17 2.89
CA CYS A 504 -3.35 -8.72 2.59
C CYS A 504 -2.66 -7.96 1.45
N GLY A 505 -1.53 -7.32 1.76
CA GLY A 505 -0.69 -6.68 0.74
C GLY A 505 -0.16 -7.68 -0.31
N ALA A 506 0.13 -8.92 0.08
CA ALA A 506 0.53 -9.97 -0.85
C ALA A 506 -0.62 -10.46 -1.75
N CYS A 507 -1.87 -10.16 -1.40
CA CYS A 507 -3.05 -10.41 -2.23
C CYS A 507 -3.56 -9.12 -2.89
N GLY A 508 -2.73 -8.08 -3.02
CA GLY A 508 -3.12 -6.84 -3.70
C GLY A 508 -4.17 -6.01 -2.96
N GLY A 509 -4.17 -6.04 -1.62
CA GLY A 509 -5.16 -5.31 -0.81
C GLY A 509 -6.52 -6.01 -0.72
N TYR A 510 -6.60 -7.29 -1.07
CA TYR A 510 -7.77 -8.16 -0.87
C TYR A 510 -7.52 -9.18 0.25
N SER A 511 -8.59 -9.76 0.78
CA SER A 511 -8.49 -10.83 1.76
C SER A 511 -7.97 -12.13 1.12
N GLY A 512 -7.21 -12.91 1.89
CA GLY A 512 -6.46 -14.07 1.41
C GLY A 512 -7.25 -15.39 1.34
N GLU A 513 -8.54 -15.40 1.67
CA GLU A 513 -9.36 -16.61 1.72
C GLU A 513 -9.48 -17.31 0.37
N VAL A 514 -9.57 -16.56 -0.73
CA VAL A 514 -9.71 -17.17 -2.07
C VAL A 514 -8.49 -18.01 -2.41
N ASN A 515 -7.28 -17.48 -2.23
CA ASN A 515 -6.05 -18.21 -2.52
C ASN A 515 -5.87 -19.39 -1.56
N ALA A 516 -6.23 -19.23 -0.29
CA ALA A 516 -6.22 -20.32 0.69
C ALA A 516 -7.15 -21.48 0.29
N ARG A 517 -8.39 -21.17 -0.12
CA ARG A 517 -9.39 -22.16 -0.56
C ARG A 517 -8.97 -22.84 -1.87
N LEU A 518 -8.46 -22.07 -2.85
CA LEU A 518 -7.93 -22.63 -4.10
C LEU A 518 -6.76 -23.59 -3.85
N LEU A 519 -5.83 -23.25 -2.96
CA LEU A 519 -4.70 -24.12 -2.62
C LEU A 519 -5.16 -25.37 -1.86
N ALA A 520 -6.08 -25.24 -0.91
CA ALA A 520 -6.64 -26.40 -0.21
C ALA A 520 -7.29 -27.38 -1.20
N GLY A 521 -8.08 -26.88 -2.16
CA GLY A 521 -8.66 -27.71 -3.21
C GLY A 521 -7.62 -28.35 -4.12
N LEU A 522 -6.57 -27.63 -4.50
CA LEU A 522 -5.46 -28.18 -5.29
C LEU A 522 -4.75 -29.33 -4.55
N LEU A 523 -4.51 -29.18 -3.24
CA LEU A 523 -3.80 -30.17 -2.42
C LEU A 523 -4.68 -31.34 -1.97
N ASN A 524 -6.01 -31.21 -2.02
CA ASN A 524 -6.95 -32.30 -1.81
C ASN A 524 -7.24 -33.11 -3.09
N ASP A 525 -6.86 -32.63 -4.27
CA ASP A 525 -7.06 -33.35 -5.53
C ASP A 525 -6.23 -34.64 -5.57
N ARG A 526 -6.91 -35.77 -5.81
CA ARG A 526 -6.29 -37.10 -5.83
C ARG A 526 -5.22 -37.24 -6.91
N GLY A 527 -5.47 -36.75 -8.13
CA GLY A 527 -4.52 -36.85 -9.23
C GLY A 527 -3.27 -36.02 -8.96
N VAL A 528 -3.42 -34.86 -8.31
CA VAL A 528 -2.29 -34.04 -7.86
C VAL A 528 -1.45 -34.78 -6.82
N ARG A 529 -2.09 -35.39 -5.80
CA ARG A 529 -1.38 -36.18 -4.77
C ARG A 529 -0.63 -37.37 -5.36
N GLU A 530 -1.26 -38.13 -6.27
CA GLU A 530 -0.61 -39.25 -6.96
C GLU A 530 0.61 -38.78 -7.77
N GLY A 531 0.51 -37.63 -8.47
CA GLY A 531 1.61 -37.04 -9.22
C GLY A 531 2.75 -36.46 -8.36
N LEU A 532 2.45 -35.97 -7.16
CA LEU A 532 3.44 -35.42 -6.22
C LEU A 532 4.43 -36.49 -5.69
N VAL A 533 4.01 -37.75 -5.61
CA VAL A 533 4.89 -38.86 -5.19
C VAL A 533 6.10 -38.96 -6.13
N ALA A 534 5.89 -38.84 -7.44
CA ALA A 534 6.97 -38.82 -8.42
C ALA A 534 7.89 -37.58 -8.30
N LYS A 535 7.43 -36.53 -7.62
CA LYS A 535 8.22 -35.34 -7.27
C LYS A 535 8.85 -35.43 -5.87
N GLY A 536 8.75 -36.58 -5.20
CA GLY A 536 9.34 -36.82 -3.87
C GLY A 536 8.58 -36.19 -2.71
N ILE A 537 7.28 -35.90 -2.87
CA ILE A 537 6.41 -35.38 -1.81
C ILE A 537 5.25 -36.35 -1.65
N GLU A 538 5.18 -37.02 -0.50
CA GLU A 538 4.10 -37.94 -0.18
C GLU A 538 3.18 -37.32 0.88
N ILE A 539 1.96 -37.00 0.48
CA ILE A 539 0.91 -36.52 1.38
C ILE A 539 0.12 -37.75 1.87
N PRO A 540 0.10 -38.04 3.19
CA PRO A 540 -0.64 -39.16 3.73
C PRO A 540 -2.12 -39.13 3.35
N ALA A 541 -2.71 -40.30 3.07
CA ALA A 541 -4.11 -40.42 2.65
C ALA A 541 -5.11 -39.87 3.67
N ASP A 542 -4.74 -39.87 4.96
CA ASP A 542 -5.52 -39.33 6.06
C ASP A 542 -5.27 -37.83 6.32
N THR A 543 -4.50 -37.14 5.47
CA THR A 543 -4.27 -35.69 5.55
C THR A 543 -5.38 -34.94 4.81
N HIS A 544 -5.98 -33.95 5.46
CA HIS A 544 -7.00 -33.09 4.87
C HIS A 544 -6.60 -31.61 4.95
N PHE A 545 -6.67 -30.89 3.82
CA PHE A 545 -6.41 -29.46 3.75
C PHE A 545 -7.72 -28.66 3.82
N VAL A 546 -7.75 -27.61 4.64
CA VAL A 546 -8.91 -26.71 4.78
C VAL A 546 -8.45 -25.27 4.56
N GLY A 547 -9.09 -24.56 3.63
CA GLY A 547 -8.91 -23.12 3.48
C GLY A 547 -9.57 -22.36 4.63
N ALA A 548 -8.95 -21.27 5.06
CA ALA A 548 -9.42 -20.46 6.18
C ALA A 548 -9.13 -18.97 5.99
N LEU A 549 -9.86 -18.14 6.72
CA LEU A 549 -9.63 -16.71 6.86
C LEU A 549 -9.32 -16.36 8.32
N HIS A 550 -8.17 -15.72 8.55
CA HIS A 550 -7.87 -15.02 9.79
C HIS A 550 -8.32 -13.56 9.70
N ASP A 551 -9.37 -13.22 10.45
CA ASP A 551 -9.84 -11.85 10.57
C ASP A 551 -8.99 -11.10 11.59
N THR A 552 -8.05 -10.30 11.10
CA THR A 552 -7.06 -9.60 11.94
C THR A 552 -7.64 -8.49 12.81
N THR A 553 -8.85 -8.01 12.56
CA THR A 553 -9.48 -7.03 13.46
C THR A 553 -10.14 -7.68 14.67
N THR A 554 -10.46 -8.98 14.60
CA THR A 554 -11.18 -9.72 15.66
C THR A 554 -10.43 -10.94 16.18
N ASP A 555 -9.35 -11.36 15.52
CA ASP A 555 -8.63 -12.62 15.73
C ASP A 555 -9.54 -13.85 15.63
N ALA A 556 -10.58 -13.79 14.79
CA ALA A 556 -11.46 -14.91 14.49
C ALA A 556 -10.94 -15.71 13.29
N ILE A 557 -11.11 -17.04 13.33
CA ILE A 557 -10.79 -17.93 12.22
C ILE A 557 -12.10 -18.45 11.60
N THR A 558 -12.30 -18.18 10.32
CA THR A 558 -13.39 -18.79 9.53
C THR A 558 -12.83 -19.97 8.76
N LEU A 559 -13.33 -21.19 9.03
CA LEU A 559 -12.96 -22.40 8.30
C LEU A 559 -13.95 -22.65 7.16
N TYR A 560 -13.45 -22.78 5.93
CA TYR A 560 -14.27 -23.12 4.76
C TYR A 560 -14.36 -24.64 4.58
N GLN A 561 -14.70 -25.35 5.66
CA GLN A 561 -14.73 -26.83 5.70
C GLN A 561 -15.73 -27.47 4.72
N ASN A 562 -16.74 -26.73 4.27
CA ASN A 562 -17.75 -27.23 3.34
C ASN A 562 -17.34 -27.15 1.87
N ASP A 563 -16.15 -26.62 1.56
CA ASP A 563 -15.62 -26.61 0.18
C ASP A 563 -15.28 -28.03 -0.30
N HIS A 564 -15.02 -28.96 0.62
CA HIS A 564 -14.70 -30.35 0.34
C HIS A 564 -15.38 -31.28 1.36
N ASP A 565 -15.50 -32.57 1.03
CA ASP A 565 -15.95 -33.57 2.00
C ASP A 565 -14.94 -33.68 3.15
N HIS A 566 -15.42 -33.50 4.37
CA HIS A 566 -14.63 -33.49 5.60
C HIS A 566 -15.17 -34.47 6.66
N ALA A 567 -16.08 -35.37 6.30
CA ALA A 567 -16.74 -36.26 7.26
C ALA A 567 -15.74 -37.10 8.09
N ALA A 568 -14.64 -37.55 7.48
CA ALA A 568 -13.57 -38.30 8.16
C ALA A 568 -12.72 -37.45 9.14
N HIS A 569 -12.81 -36.14 9.05
CA HIS A 569 -12.01 -35.15 9.80
C HIS A 569 -12.86 -34.25 10.69
N ALA A 570 -14.17 -34.53 10.83
CA ALA A 570 -15.10 -33.71 11.61
C ALA A 570 -14.62 -33.49 13.07
N LYS A 571 -14.00 -34.50 13.68
CA LYS A 571 -13.42 -34.39 15.03
C LYS A 571 -12.18 -33.51 15.07
N ASP A 572 -11.30 -33.60 14.06
CA ASP A 572 -10.10 -32.76 14.00
C ASP A 572 -10.48 -31.29 13.80
N ILE A 573 -11.49 -31.04 12.96
CA ILE A 573 -12.01 -29.69 12.70
C ILE A 573 -12.64 -29.10 13.96
N ALA A 574 -13.48 -29.86 14.68
CA ALA A 574 -14.04 -29.40 15.94
C ALA A 574 -12.93 -29.05 16.97
N GLN A 575 -11.90 -29.91 17.08
CA GLN A 575 -10.76 -29.64 17.95
C GLN A 575 -9.95 -28.41 17.51
N ALA A 576 -9.79 -28.20 16.20
CA ALA A 576 -9.11 -27.03 15.67
C ALA A 576 -9.88 -25.73 15.97
N VAL A 577 -11.22 -25.75 15.88
CA VAL A 577 -12.07 -24.62 16.28
C VAL A 577 -11.81 -24.25 17.75
N ASP A 578 -11.81 -25.23 18.65
CA ASP A 578 -11.53 -24.99 20.08
C ASP A 578 -10.13 -24.37 20.30
N TRP A 579 -9.12 -24.82 19.57
CA TRP A 579 -7.77 -24.25 19.63
C TRP A 579 -7.71 -22.82 19.07
N PHE A 580 -8.39 -22.55 17.95
CA PHE A 580 -8.45 -21.22 17.36
C PHE A 580 -9.18 -20.21 18.24
N GLU A 581 -10.27 -20.61 18.90
CA GLU A 581 -11.00 -19.74 19.83
C GLU A 581 -10.14 -19.34 21.04
N GLN A 582 -9.40 -20.30 21.61
CA GLN A 582 -8.45 -20.06 22.70
C GLN A 582 -7.31 -19.14 22.26
N ALA A 583 -6.71 -19.41 21.10
CA ALA A 583 -5.64 -18.60 20.53
C ALA A 583 -6.09 -17.16 20.25
N GLY A 584 -7.28 -16.99 19.67
CA GLY A 584 -7.87 -15.68 19.39
C GLY A 584 -8.11 -14.88 20.68
N LYS A 585 -8.59 -15.52 21.75
CA LYS A 585 -8.76 -14.86 23.05
C LYS A 585 -7.44 -14.35 23.62
N ALA A 586 -6.39 -15.18 23.61
CA ALA A 586 -5.06 -14.78 24.07
C ALA A 586 -4.47 -13.65 23.22
N THR A 587 -4.66 -13.71 21.90
CA THR A 587 -4.20 -12.68 20.96
C THR A 587 -4.86 -11.33 21.21
N ARG A 588 -6.19 -11.30 21.37
CA ARG A 588 -6.93 -10.09 21.70
C ARG A 588 -6.52 -9.50 23.05
N ALA A 589 -6.30 -10.35 24.05
CA ALA A 589 -5.85 -9.91 25.38
C ALA A 589 -4.46 -9.24 25.34
N GLU A 590 -3.54 -9.71 24.49
CA GLU A 590 -2.25 -9.05 24.29
C GLU A 590 -2.39 -7.72 23.53
N ARG A 591 -3.30 -7.66 22.57
CA ARG A 591 -3.53 -6.45 21.75
C ARG A 591 -4.25 -5.35 22.52
N SER A 592 -5.14 -5.67 23.46
CA SER A 592 -5.87 -4.68 24.25
C SER A 592 -4.93 -3.76 25.04
N LEU A 593 -3.75 -4.26 25.45
CA LEU A 593 -2.72 -3.46 26.13
C LEU A 593 -2.13 -2.34 25.28
N ARG A 594 -2.26 -2.41 23.95
CA ARG A 594 -1.63 -1.49 22.99
C ARG A 594 -2.64 -0.64 22.20
N LEU A 595 -3.92 -0.98 22.29
CA LEU A 595 -4.97 -0.28 21.57
C LEU A 595 -5.64 0.74 22.50
N PRO A 596 -5.79 2.00 22.05
CA PRO A 596 -6.38 3.05 22.88
C PRO A 596 -7.84 2.70 23.19
N ARG A 597 -8.24 2.88 24.45
CA ARG A 597 -9.62 2.63 24.94
C ARG A 597 -10.05 1.15 24.89
N ALA A 598 -9.12 0.20 24.82
CA ALA A 598 -9.40 -1.21 25.06
C ALA A 598 -9.00 -1.58 26.50
N ALA A 599 -9.92 -2.14 27.28
CA ALA A 599 -9.67 -2.60 28.64
C ALA A 599 -9.60 -4.13 28.74
N SER A 600 -10.17 -4.83 27.76
CA SER A 600 -10.31 -6.28 27.71
C SER A 600 -10.22 -6.82 26.28
N ASP A 601 -10.17 -8.14 26.13
CA ASP A 601 -10.23 -8.80 24.83
C ASP A 601 -11.58 -8.58 24.12
N ALA A 602 -12.67 -8.42 24.89
CA ALA A 602 -14.00 -8.17 24.35
C ALA A 602 -14.11 -6.83 23.60
N ASP A 603 -13.34 -5.82 24.02
CA ASP A 603 -13.34 -4.50 23.40
C ASP A 603 -12.77 -4.53 21.97
N ILE A 604 -11.87 -5.47 21.66
CA ILE A 604 -11.23 -5.57 20.35
C ILE A 604 -12.26 -5.83 19.23
N ALA A 605 -13.16 -6.79 19.44
CA ALA A 605 -14.16 -7.15 18.43
C ALA A 605 -15.18 -6.03 18.17
N ILE A 606 -15.44 -5.18 19.18
CA ILE A 606 -16.37 -4.05 19.05
C ILE A 606 -15.80 -2.98 18.12
N ARG A 607 -14.48 -2.73 18.18
CA ARG A 607 -13.80 -1.74 17.31
C ARG A 607 -14.03 -2.01 15.83
N ALA A 608 -14.02 -3.28 15.42
CA ALA A 608 -14.28 -3.70 14.05
C ALA A 608 -15.71 -3.37 13.56
N ARG A 609 -16.65 -3.15 14.49
CA ARG A 609 -18.07 -2.87 14.22
C ARG A 609 -18.47 -1.42 14.46
N ASP A 610 -17.62 -0.64 15.12
CA ASP A 610 -17.85 0.77 15.39
C ASP A 610 -17.58 1.61 14.14
N TRP A 611 -18.66 2.13 13.55
CA TRP A 611 -18.63 3.03 12.40
C TRP A 611 -17.88 4.35 12.61
N ALA A 612 -17.60 4.75 13.87
CA ALA A 612 -16.79 5.91 14.22
C ALA A 612 -15.31 5.55 14.43
N GLU A 613 -14.97 4.26 14.50
CA GLU A 613 -13.60 3.79 14.68
C GLU A 613 -12.89 3.70 13.32
N THR A 614 -12.10 4.73 13.01
CA THR A 614 -11.35 4.81 11.76
C THR A 614 -10.11 3.92 11.75
N ARG A 615 -9.62 3.50 12.93
CA ARG A 615 -8.47 2.61 13.12
C ARG A 615 -8.80 1.52 14.14
N PRO A 616 -9.56 0.49 13.73
CA PRO A 616 -9.89 -0.62 14.61
C PRO A 616 -8.64 -1.39 15.04
N GLU A 617 -7.58 -1.33 14.23
CA GLU A 617 -6.24 -1.81 14.55
C GLU A 617 -5.14 -1.01 13.84
N TRP A 618 -3.88 -1.34 14.12
CA TRP A 618 -2.69 -0.64 13.63
C TRP A 618 -2.09 -1.17 12.33
N ALA A 619 -2.64 -2.23 11.75
CA ALA A 619 -2.10 -2.90 10.55
C ALA A 619 -0.60 -3.23 10.70
N LEU A 620 0.24 -2.67 9.82
CA LEU A 620 1.68 -2.87 9.79
C LEU A 620 2.47 -1.86 10.63
N ALA A 621 1.80 -0.94 11.33
CA ALA A 621 2.50 0.12 12.07
C ALA A 621 3.40 -0.47 13.16
N GLY A 622 4.65 0.00 13.18
CA GLY A 622 5.67 -0.50 14.10
C GLY A 622 6.36 -1.78 13.65
N CYS A 623 6.02 -2.36 12.49
CA CYS A 623 6.81 -3.46 11.90
C CYS A 623 8.27 -3.03 11.76
N LYS A 624 9.18 -3.89 12.21
CA LYS A 624 10.62 -3.61 12.28
C LYS A 624 11.50 -4.75 11.75
N ALA A 625 10.90 -5.85 11.28
CA ALA A 625 11.64 -7.01 10.81
C ALA A 625 10.86 -7.83 9.79
N PHE A 626 11.60 -8.50 8.91
CA PHE A 626 11.12 -9.57 8.04
C PHE A 626 12.03 -10.79 8.24
N VAL A 627 11.47 -11.92 8.68
CA VAL A 627 12.23 -13.12 9.04
C VAL A 627 11.94 -14.23 8.05
N ALA A 628 12.83 -14.45 7.08
CA ALA A 628 12.81 -15.63 6.23
C ALA A 628 13.72 -16.72 6.79
N ALA A 629 13.20 -17.57 7.67
CA ALA A 629 13.95 -18.66 8.30
C ALA A 629 13.03 -19.82 8.72
N PRO A 630 13.57 -21.03 8.98
CA PRO A 630 12.77 -22.13 9.51
C PRO A 630 12.08 -21.77 10.83
N ARG A 631 10.86 -22.29 11.04
CA ARG A 631 9.98 -21.95 12.19
C ARG A 631 10.68 -22.08 13.54
N ASN A 632 11.60 -23.03 13.70
CA ASN A 632 12.34 -23.24 14.95
C ASN A 632 13.17 -22.03 15.39
N ARG A 633 13.55 -21.11 14.48
CA ARG A 633 14.30 -19.89 14.84
C ARG A 633 13.47 -18.91 15.67
N THR A 634 12.15 -18.91 15.47
CA THR A 634 11.20 -17.96 16.09
C THR A 634 10.22 -18.65 17.04
N SER A 635 10.30 -19.96 17.22
CA SER A 635 9.38 -20.71 18.10
C SER A 635 9.61 -20.34 19.56
N GLY A 636 8.52 -20.14 20.31
CA GLY A 636 8.55 -19.72 21.72
C GLY A 636 9.02 -18.29 21.98
N LYS A 637 9.27 -17.48 20.93
CA LYS A 637 9.81 -16.12 21.04
C LYS A 637 8.74 -15.10 20.71
N SER A 638 8.61 -14.06 21.53
CA SER A 638 7.74 -12.93 21.22
C SER A 638 8.45 -11.96 20.28
N LEU A 639 7.80 -11.64 19.17
CA LEU A 639 8.22 -10.56 18.27
C LEU A 639 7.27 -9.36 18.34
N GLU A 640 6.44 -9.32 19.39
CA GLU A 640 5.53 -8.22 19.73
C GLU A 640 4.48 -7.87 18.64
N GLY A 641 4.25 -8.75 17.66
CA GLY A 641 3.46 -8.43 16.47
C GLY A 641 4.12 -7.38 15.58
N ARG A 642 5.46 -7.38 15.50
CA ARG A 642 6.27 -6.38 14.78
C ARG A 642 7.22 -7.00 13.76
N ALA A 643 7.01 -8.25 13.38
CA ALA A 643 7.83 -8.97 12.41
C ALA A 643 6.97 -9.76 11.44
N PHE A 644 7.29 -9.68 10.14
CA PHE A 644 6.78 -10.63 9.16
C PHE A 644 7.51 -11.97 9.33
N LEU A 645 6.77 -13.08 9.31
CA LEU A 645 7.27 -14.42 9.65
C LEU A 645 6.94 -15.51 8.65
#